data_AF-A0A3M9ZU84-F1
#
_entry.id   AF-A0A3M9ZU84-F1
#
_cell.length_a   1.000
_cell.length_b   1.000
_cell.length_c   1.000
_cell.angle_alpha   90.00
_cell.angle_beta   90.00
_cell.angle_gamma   90.00
#
_symmetry.space_group_name_H-M   'P 1'
#
loop_
_entity.id
_entity.type
_entity.pdbx_description
1 polymer ?
#
loop_
_entity_poly.entity_id
_entity_poly.type
_entity_poly.pdbx_seq_one_letter_code
_entity_poly.pdbx_strand_id
1 'polypeptide(L)'
;MNAALAATLALALLLPVLAADAAAPAAVHEVTLASVGLAASAIGAGDEEGATAHARFAAEFYANNAADLDASEAHEEAHLFLLDASSLLPAGNHVGAMQALDSAAQALRGNAGVTGPADHVEMLAVAEKSYREGIIYSNGASAALGAAIAERVAELAPDERLDEIAAKMRARDADYGRVAEDVAYAQRTVFGAASVEIDPPQLYRTIRSLNDGVIEAAEAGDYALADARAVEAYLDNFEYLEPLIEAVDEDLMLGLEEAMRVDLRELIAAREPPEALREHIERNILPGLEEAEALTVDLGPRSIVATELAEPGSSLARMGSASDAQKATVRDEIDRIRGLLAEAAAMHDAGEHDGAYSAARSAYLDSYELIEVPLRSISPDFTLEVEHQFAVLRNLVRAPAERAEVREAITAIERNLDESERLVGGTGLLAPAIAFVSSFAIIFREGLESVLILGAILAYLEATRNTRFRTHLFYGVLAGIGATGVTWVAAQYIIDISGASRELIEAVAALSATAVLFYVSFWVLNKIEHRKWMEFVKAKVWQATTTGSATVFVMLSFFTVYREGFETVLFYQAMVGFARYSELYVVLGLILGLASLLGVYWGMRRLGRRLPLRALFGLTMGVGAYLSVAFLGNAVRELQVLDIVPYTSMLGTIPRLDINVALMTGIYPTLETTIAQVVLAGIYVVASSYVLVMRPRRAARLEAMRKSRRDAQ
;
A
#
# COMPACT_ATOMS: atom_id res chain seq x y z
N MET A 1 53.94 23.01 -2.45
CA MET A 1 53.96 22.22 -1.20
C MET A 1 52.73 22.65 -0.40
N ASN A 2 51.85 21.70 -0.07
CA ASN A 2 50.58 21.85 0.67
C ASN A 2 49.31 22.29 -0.10
N ALA A 3 48.74 21.33 -0.84
CA ALA A 3 47.30 21.10 -0.98
C ALA A 3 47.08 19.62 -1.31
N ALA A 4 47.88 19.07 -2.24
CA ALA A 4 47.91 17.64 -2.56
C ALA A 4 48.37 16.80 -1.36
N LEU A 5 49.48 17.15 -0.69
CA LEU A 5 49.94 16.43 0.50
C LEU A 5 48.95 16.52 1.69
N ALA A 6 48.16 17.58 1.78
CA ALA A 6 47.12 17.72 2.81
C ALA A 6 45.88 16.87 2.49
N ALA A 7 45.52 16.71 1.21
CA ALA A 7 44.48 15.78 0.77
C ALA A 7 44.91 14.32 0.93
N THR A 8 46.18 13.98 0.64
CA THR A 8 46.70 12.62 0.84
C THR A 8 46.88 12.27 2.32
N LEU A 9 47.27 13.24 3.17
CA LEU A 9 47.27 13.04 4.63
C LEU A 9 45.87 13.02 5.24
N ALA A 10 44.91 13.78 4.70
CA ALA A 10 43.51 13.72 5.15
C ALA A 10 42.87 12.37 4.78
N LEU A 11 43.16 11.83 3.58
CA LEU A 11 42.73 10.48 3.21
C LEU A 11 43.37 9.39 4.08
N ALA A 12 44.64 9.54 4.45
CA ALA A 12 45.36 8.59 5.31
C ALA A 12 44.99 8.69 6.80
N LEU A 13 44.37 9.80 7.25
CA LEU A 13 43.93 10.03 8.63
C LEU A 13 42.43 9.80 8.85
N LEU A 14 41.65 9.57 7.78
CA LEU A 14 40.20 9.27 7.86
C LEU A 14 39.88 7.77 7.75
N LEU A 15 40.85 6.92 7.37
CA LEU A 15 40.68 5.47 7.26
C LEU A 15 40.70 4.65 8.58
N PRO A 16 41.23 5.10 9.75
CA PRO A 16 41.21 4.26 10.95
C PRO A 16 39.90 4.28 11.77
N VAL A 17 38.77 4.77 11.23
CA VAL A 17 37.46 4.76 11.96
C VAL A 17 36.46 3.78 11.33
N LEU A 18 36.94 2.83 10.53
CA LEU A 18 36.11 1.85 9.83
C LEU A 18 35.83 0.54 10.61
N ALA A 19 36.19 0.42 11.88
CA ALA A 19 35.93 -0.80 12.63
C ALA A 19 35.69 -0.52 14.10
N ALA A 20 34.44 -0.74 14.52
CA ALA A 20 34.12 -1.17 15.86
C ALA A 20 32.71 -1.75 15.86
N ASP A 21 32.48 -2.85 15.13
CA ASP A 21 31.44 -3.87 15.40
C ASP A 21 31.88 -5.20 14.77
N ALA A 22 31.65 -6.30 15.48
CA ALA A 22 32.16 -7.62 15.12
C ALA A 22 31.32 -8.28 14.01
N ALA A 23 31.95 -8.54 12.88
CA ALA A 23 31.34 -9.19 11.72
C ALA A 23 31.27 -10.71 11.85
N ALA A 24 30.18 -11.35 11.41
CA ALA A 24 30.05 -12.79 11.35
C ALA A 24 31.06 -13.39 10.35
N PRO A 25 31.68 -14.55 10.63
CA PRO A 25 32.77 -15.10 9.81
C PRO A 25 32.43 -15.29 8.32
N ALA A 26 31.17 -15.60 7.98
CA ALA A 26 30.75 -15.78 6.59
C ALA A 26 30.51 -14.44 5.87
N ALA A 27 29.94 -13.44 6.55
CA ALA A 27 29.84 -12.07 6.04
C ALA A 27 31.22 -11.47 5.73
N VAL A 28 32.20 -11.67 6.62
CA VAL A 28 33.59 -11.21 6.42
C VAL A 28 34.16 -11.75 5.11
N HIS A 29 33.95 -13.04 4.83
CA HIS A 29 34.43 -13.67 3.60
C HIS A 29 33.78 -13.10 2.35
N GLU A 30 32.45 -12.96 2.33
CA GLU A 30 31.72 -12.51 1.14
C GLU A 30 31.99 -11.02 0.82
N VAL A 31 32.05 -10.16 1.84
CA VAL A 31 32.46 -8.74 1.66
C VAL A 31 33.88 -8.64 1.13
N THR A 32 34.80 -9.42 1.69
CA THR A 32 36.20 -9.44 1.23
C THR A 32 36.30 -9.94 -0.21
N LEU A 33 35.55 -10.99 -0.57
CA LEU A 33 35.50 -11.53 -1.94
C LEU A 33 34.92 -10.53 -2.94
N ALA A 34 33.89 -9.77 -2.57
CA ALA A 34 33.33 -8.71 -3.40
C ALA A 34 34.39 -7.65 -3.73
N SER A 35 35.14 -7.20 -2.71
CA SER A 35 36.22 -6.23 -2.91
C SER A 35 37.40 -6.79 -3.72
N VAL A 36 37.79 -8.04 -3.49
CA VAL A 36 38.82 -8.74 -4.30
C VAL A 36 38.39 -8.83 -5.78
N GLY A 37 37.12 -9.14 -6.04
CA GLY A 37 36.56 -9.17 -7.40
C GLY A 37 36.61 -7.82 -8.09
N LEU A 38 36.27 -6.74 -7.38
CA LEU A 38 36.38 -5.38 -7.90
C LEU A 38 37.83 -4.98 -8.18
N ALA A 39 38.77 -5.35 -7.30
CA ALA A 39 40.20 -5.10 -7.52
C ALA A 39 40.70 -5.80 -8.79
N ALA A 40 40.36 -7.08 -9.00
CA ALA A 40 40.72 -7.83 -10.19
C ALA A 40 40.09 -7.23 -11.47
N SER A 41 38.82 -6.84 -11.41
CA SER A 41 38.13 -6.17 -12.52
C SER A 41 38.78 -4.84 -12.89
N ALA A 42 39.13 -4.01 -11.90
CA ALA A 42 39.80 -2.74 -12.08
C ALA A 42 41.20 -2.90 -12.72
N ILE A 43 41.98 -3.91 -12.32
CA ILE A 43 43.25 -4.25 -12.98
C ILE A 43 43.03 -4.57 -14.47
N GLY A 44 42.00 -5.38 -14.77
CA GLY A 44 41.65 -5.74 -16.15
C GLY A 44 41.18 -4.55 -17.00
N ALA A 45 40.53 -3.56 -16.37
CA ALA A 45 40.08 -2.33 -17.01
C ALA A 45 41.17 -1.24 -17.11
N GLY A 46 42.32 -1.43 -16.45
CA GLY A 46 43.38 -0.43 -16.38
C GLY A 46 43.11 0.73 -15.42
N ASP A 47 42.19 0.54 -14.46
CA ASP A 47 41.91 1.49 -13.38
C ASP A 47 42.81 1.22 -12.16
N GLU A 48 44.00 1.81 -12.17
CA GLU A 48 45.02 1.60 -11.12
C GLU A 48 44.59 2.16 -9.76
N GLU A 49 43.84 3.26 -9.74
CA GLU A 49 43.36 3.91 -8.52
C GLU A 49 42.26 3.08 -7.87
N GLY A 50 41.26 2.64 -8.65
CA GLY A 50 40.22 1.73 -8.20
C GLY A 50 40.78 0.38 -7.73
N ALA A 51 41.70 -0.22 -8.50
CA ALA A 51 42.35 -1.48 -8.13
C ALA A 51 43.04 -1.38 -6.77
N THR A 52 43.81 -0.31 -6.55
CA THR A 52 44.52 -0.06 -5.29
C THR A 52 43.53 0.17 -4.13
N ALA A 53 42.46 0.92 -4.36
CA ALA A 53 41.45 1.21 -3.35
C ALA A 53 40.73 -0.07 -2.88
N HIS A 54 40.28 -0.91 -3.81
CA HIS A 54 39.59 -2.16 -3.49
C HIS A 54 40.50 -3.22 -2.85
N ALA A 55 41.74 -3.35 -3.31
CA ALA A 55 42.70 -4.26 -2.68
C ALA A 55 43.06 -3.82 -1.26
N ARG A 56 43.18 -2.51 -1.02
CA ARG A 56 43.41 -1.95 0.32
C ARG A 56 42.21 -2.19 1.23
N PHE A 57 40.99 -1.89 0.77
CA PHE A 57 39.78 -2.16 1.54
C PHE A 57 39.70 -3.63 1.95
N ALA A 58 39.94 -4.56 1.01
CA ALA A 58 39.91 -5.99 1.29
C ALA A 58 40.92 -6.38 2.40
N ALA A 59 42.15 -5.86 2.32
CA ALA A 59 43.18 -6.13 3.34
C ALA A 59 42.82 -5.54 4.72
N GLU A 60 42.35 -4.29 4.76
CA GLU A 60 42.00 -3.60 6.01
C GLU A 60 40.74 -4.18 6.66
N PHE A 61 39.67 -4.39 5.88
CA PHE A 61 38.43 -4.98 6.36
C PHE A 61 38.67 -6.40 6.90
N TYR A 62 39.44 -7.22 6.19
CA TYR A 62 39.77 -8.57 6.64
C TYR A 62 40.65 -8.55 7.92
N ALA A 63 41.62 -7.64 8.00
CA ALA A 63 42.47 -7.49 9.19
C ALA A 63 41.69 -7.08 10.44
N ASN A 64 40.75 -6.14 10.29
CA ASN A 64 39.97 -5.61 11.40
C ASN A 64 38.98 -6.64 11.98
N ASN A 65 38.55 -7.61 11.18
CA ASN A 65 37.64 -8.68 11.60
C ASN A 65 38.35 -10.02 11.84
N ALA A 66 39.70 -10.04 11.81
CA ALA A 66 40.48 -11.27 11.93
C ALA A 66 40.40 -11.93 13.33
N ALA A 67 40.03 -11.17 14.37
CA ALA A 67 39.88 -11.70 15.73
C ALA A 67 38.68 -12.65 15.87
N ASP A 68 37.69 -12.52 14.99
CA ASP A 68 36.45 -13.30 14.98
C ASP A 68 36.54 -14.52 14.04
N LEU A 69 37.63 -14.63 13.28
CA LEU A 69 37.93 -15.78 12.42
C LEU A 69 38.75 -16.83 13.20
N ASP A 70 38.51 -18.11 12.93
CA ASP A 70 39.31 -19.19 13.54
C ASP A 70 40.79 -19.04 13.15
N ALA A 71 41.70 -19.44 14.05
CA ALA A 71 43.15 -19.43 13.79
C ALA A 71 43.58 -20.56 12.84
N SER A 72 43.02 -20.60 11.63
CA SER A 72 43.34 -21.57 10.59
C SER A 72 44.43 -21.06 9.66
N GLU A 73 45.27 -21.98 9.16
CA GLU A 73 46.31 -21.70 8.17
C GLU A 73 45.75 -21.00 6.91
N ALA A 74 44.50 -21.32 6.54
CA ALA A 74 43.81 -20.69 5.41
C ALA A 74 43.50 -19.19 5.64
N HIS A 75 43.17 -18.78 6.88
CA HIS A 75 42.91 -17.37 7.17
C HIS A 75 44.21 -16.55 7.22
N GLU A 76 45.29 -17.13 7.73
CA GLU A 76 46.62 -16.51 7.71
C GLU A 76 47.13 -16.33 6.27
N GLU A 77 46.98 -17.35 5.43
CA GLU A 77 47.32 -17.28 4.01
C GLU A 77 46.49 -16.22 3.27
N ALA A 78 45.17 -16.19 3.48
CA ALA A 78 44.30 -15.18 2.89
C ALA A 78 44.73 -13.76 3.28
N HIS A 79 45.02 -13.52 4.57
CA HIS A 79 45.48 -12.22 5.05
C HIS A 79 46.80 -11.80 4.39
N LEU A 80 47.78 -12.71 4.28
CA LEU A 80 49.06 -12.45 3.63
C LEU A 80 48.90 -12.11 2.15
N PHE A 81 48.07 -12.85 1.41
CA PHE A 81 47.81 -12.58 0.00
C PHE A 81 47.09 -11.25 -0.24
N LEU A 82 46.16 -10.86 0.65
CA LEU A 82 45.51 -9.55 0.60
C LEU A 82 46.51 -8.40 0.85
N LEU A 83 47.42 -8.57 1.82
CA LEU A 83 48.50 -7.61 2.06
C LEU A 83 49.44 -7.49 0.87
N ASP A 84 49.85 -8.62 0.28
CA ASP A 84 50.69 -8.65 -0.92
C ASP A 84 50.01 -7.91 -2.08
N ALA A 85 48.74 -8.21 -2.37
CA ALA A 85 47.98 -7.52 -3.41
C ALA A 85 47.92 -6.00 -3.19
N SER A 86 47.61 -5.57 -1.96
CA SER A 86 47.51 -4.15 -1.60
C SER A 86 48.85 -3.39 -1.71
N SER A 87 49.98 -4.09 -1.59
CA SER A 87 51.33 -3.52 -1.69
C SER A 87 51.89 -3.53 -3.11
N LEU A 88 51.54 -4.54 -3.91
CA LEU A 88 52.03 -4.74 -5.28
C LEU A 88 51.38 -3.80 -6.30
N LEU A 89 50.12 -3.40 -6.07
CA LEU A 89 49.41 -2.48 -6.95
C LEU A 89 50.03 -1.07 -7.00
N PRO A 90 50.32 -0.40 -5.86
CA PRO A 90 51.07 0.86 -5.87
C PRO A 90 52.48 0.76 -6.49
N ALA A 91 53.07 -0.44 -6.51
CA ALA A 91 54.37 -0.71 -7.12
C ALA A 91 54.29 -0.98 -8.64
N GLY A 92 53.11 -0.95 -9.24
CA GLY A 92 52.88 -1.21 -10.66
C GLY A 92 53.02 -2.68 -11.08
N ASN A 93 53.01 -3.62 -10.12
CA ASN A 93 53.11 -5.05 -10.42
C ASN A 93 51.71 -5.70 -10.52
N HIS A 94 51.01 -5.41 -11.62
CA HIS A 94 49.64 -5.89 -11.84
C HIS A 94 49.53 -7.41 -11.96
N VAL A 95 50.56 -8.07 -12.52
CA VAL A 95 50.57 -9.54 -12.66
C VAL A 95 50.71 -10.22 -11.30
N GLY A 96 51.62 -9.73 -10.46
CA GLY A 96 51.79 -10.24 -9.10
C GLY A 96 50.58 -9.94 -8.22
N ALA A 97 50.01 -8.74 -8.34
CA ALA A 97 48.79 -8.38 -7.62
C ALA A 97 47.59 -9.27 -8.02
N MET A 98 47.41 -9.54 -9.31
CA MET A 98 46.35 -10.45 -9.78
C MET A 98 46.53 -11.87 -9.22
N GLN A 99 47.76 -12.38 -9.22
CA GLN A 99 48.06 -13.69 -8.63
C GLN A 99 47.75 -13.74 -7.14
N ALA A 100 48.12 -12.69 -6.39
CA ALA A 100 47.83 -12.59 -4.97
C ALA A 100 46.31 -12.49 -4.70
N LEU A 101 45.57 -11.69 -5.47
CA LEU A 101 44.10 -11.61 -5.38
C LEU A 101 43.42 -12.96 -5.67
N ASP A 102 43.87 -13.68 -6.70
CA ASP A 102 43.36 -15.02 -7.03
C ASP A 102 43.62 -16.03 -5.91
N SER A 103 44.83 -16.00 -5.32
CA SER A 103 45.18 -16.86 -4.19
C SER A 103 44.38 -16.52 -2.93
N ALA A 104 44.17 -15.23 -2.63
CA ALA A 104 43.30 -14.79 -1.54
C ALA A 104 41.86 -15.28 -1.76
N ALA A 105 41.30 -15.10 -2.96
CA ALA A 105 39.95 -15.55 -3.28
C ALA A 105 39.79 -17.08 -3.16
N GLN A 106 40.83 -17.84 -3.53
CA GLN A 106 40.83 -19.29 -3.40
C GLN A 106 40.84 -19.74 -1.93
N ALA A 107 41.66 -19.11 -1.09
CA ALA A 107 41.73 -19.39 0.34
C ALA A 107 40.38 -19.10 1.04
N LEU A 108 39.77 -17.95 0.75
CA LEU A 108 38.48 -17.54 1.31
C LEU A 108 37.33 -18.47 0.89
N ARG A 109 37.25 -18.83 -0.41
CA ARG A 109 36.21 -19.75 -0.90
C ARG A 109 36.36 -21.17 -0.36
N GLY A 110 37.58 -21.61 -0.09
CA GLY A 110 37.86 -22.91 0.52
C GLY A 110 37.36 -23.03 1.96
N ASN A 111 37.12 -21.90 2.63
CA ASN A 111 36.73 -21.83 4.04
C ASN A 111 35.43 -21.02 4.26
N ALA A 112 34.62 -20.82 3.20
CA ALA A 112 33.36 -20.10 3.29
C ALA A 112 32.33 -20.90 4.10
N GLY A 113 31.84 -20.32 5.20
CA GLY A 113 30.70 -20.85 5.95
C GLY A 113 29.40 -20.77 5.14
N VAL A 114 28.34 -21.42 5.64
CA VAL A 114 26.99 -21.25 5.08
C VAL A 114 26.49 -19.87 5.51
N THR A 115 26.14 -19.01 4.55
CA THR A 115 25.54 -17.71 4.85
C THR A 115 24.07 -17.88 5.26
N GLY A 116 23.70 -17.23 6.36
CA GLY A 116 22.32 -17.12 6.84
C GLY A 116 21.80 -15.68 6.77
N PRO A 117 20.54 -15.45 7.16
CA PRO A 117 19.92 -14.12 7.16
C PRO A 117 20.74 -13.05 7.92
N ALA A 118 21.39 -13.43 9.02
CA ALA A 118 22.27 -12.54 9.78
C ALA A 118 23.47 -12.04 8.96
N ASP A 119 24.12 -12.94 8.21
CA ASP A 119 25.26 -12.58 7.35
C ASP A 119 24.81 -11.64 6.23
N HIS A 120 23.61 -11.87 5.66
CA HIS A 120 23.06 -11.01 4.60
C HIS A 120 22.73 -9.60 5.10
N VAL A 121 22.21 -9.47 6.32
CA VAL A 121 21.91 -8.19 6.95
C VAL A 121 23.19 -7.39 7.17
N GLU A 122 24.23 -8.04 7.66
CA GLU A 122 25.52 -7.42 7.91
C GLU A 122 26.20 -6.98 6.60
N MET A 123 26.17 -7.83 5.57
CA MET A 123 26.63 -7.49 4.23
C MET A 123 25.89 -6.25 3.69
N LEU A 124 24.57 -6.16 3.86
CA LEU A 124 23.79 -4.98 3.45
C LEU A 124 24.14 -3.72 4.25
N ALA A 125 24.48 -3.83 5.53
CA ALA A 125 24.95 -2.70 6.33
C ALA A 125 26.31 -2.17 5.82
N VAL A 126 27.24 -3.07 5.51
CA VAL A 126 28.52 -2.70 4.89
C VAL A 126 28.30 -2.11 3.50
N ALA A 127 27.34 -2.63 2.73
CA ALA A 127 26.96 -2.12 1.43
C ALA A 127 26.44 -0.67 1.50
N GLU A 128 25.48 -0.40 2.38
CA GLU A 128 24.89 0.92 2.63
C GLU A 128 25.95 1.93 3.07
N LYS A 129 26.78 1.58 4.08
CA LYS A 129 27.85 2.45 4.57
C LYS A 129 28.86 2.79 3.48
N SER A 130 29.31 1.79 2.71
CA SER A 130 30.26 1.99 1.60
C SER A 130 29.66 2.86 0.50
N TYR A 131 28.39 2.62 0.17
CA TYR A 131 27.66 3.42 -0.81
C TYR A 131 27.52 4.88 -0.36
N ARG A 132 27.08 5.11 0.87
CA ARG A 132 26.92 6.43 1.49
C ARG A 132 28.21 7.23 1.47
N GLU A 133 29.32 6.64 1.88
CA GLU A 133 30.64 7.28 1.80
C GLU A 133 31.03 7.62 0.36
N GLY A 134 30.73 6.71 -0.58
CA GLY A 134 30.95 6.93 -2.01
C GLY A 134 30.20 8.15 -2.56
N ILE A 135 28.95 8.35 -2.15
CA ILE A 135 28.15 9.50 -2.56
C ILE A 135 28.62 10.79 -1.85
N ILE A 136 28.74 10.77 -0.51
CA ILE A 136 29.11 11.95 0.29
C ILE A 136 30.48 12.51 -0.11
N TYR A 137 31.47 11.63 -0.29
CA TYR A 137 32.84 12.04 -0.60
C TYR A 137 33.15 11.98 -2.10
N SER A 138 32.16 11.72 -2.95
CA SER A 138 32.34 11.53 -4.39
C SER A 138 33.41 10.47 -4.73
N ASN A 139 33.52 9.43 -3.90
CA ASN A 139 34.46 8.33 -4.06
C ASN A 139 33.83 7.20 -4.88
N GLY A 140 34.21 7.13 -6.17
CA GLY A 140 33.69 6.13 -7.10
C GLY A 140 33.99 4.68 -6.71
N ALA A 141 35.09 4.43 -5.99
CA ALA A 141 35.44 3.10 -5.52
C ALA A 141 34.54 2.64 -4.37
N SER A 142 34.30 3.49 -3.36
CA SER A 142 33.38 3.17 -2.25
C SER A 142 31.95 2.94 -2.74
N ALA A 143 31.47 3.76 -3.69
CA ALA A 143 30.15 3.57 -4.29
C ALA A 143 30.04 2.25 -5.07
N ALA A 144 31.08 1.88 -5.83
CA ALA A 144 31.13 0.61 -6.56
C ALA A 144 31.20 -0.61 -5.62
N LEU A 145 31.89 -0.47 -4.50
CA LEU A 145 31.95 -1.49 -3.45
C LEU A 145 30.59 -1.73 -2.81
N GLY A 146 29.87 -0.66 -2.44
CA GLY A 146 28.52 -0.78 -1.89
C GLY A 146 27.57 -1.52 -2.84
N ALA A 147 27.57 -1.13 -4.13
CA ALA A 147 26.76 -1.79 -5.14
C ALA A 147 27.14 -3.28 -5.31
N ALA A 148 28.42 -3.62 -5.38
CA ALA A 148 28.88 -5.00 -5.55
C ALA A 148 28.50 -5.90 -4.37
N ILE A 149 28.51 -5.39 -3.14
CA ILE A 149 28.08 -6.15 -1.96
C ILE A 149 26.56 -6.35 -1.99
N ALA A 150 25.77 -5.32 -2.32
CA ALA A 150 24.32 -5.46 -2.45
C ALA A 150 23.91 -6.47 -3.55
N GLU A 151 24.58 -6.43 -4.70
CA GLU A 151 24.43 -7.43 -5.76
C GLU A 151 24.73 -8.83 -5.27
N ARG A 152 25.80 -8.98 -4.49
CA ARG A 152 26.18 -10.27 -3.92
C ARG A 152 25.13 -10.80 -2.94
N VAL A 153 24.53 -9.93 -2.13
CA VAL A 153 23.42 -10.32 -1.25
C VAL A 153 22.21 -10.78 -2.06
N ALA A 154 21.85 -10.07 -3.13
CA ALA A 154 20.74 -10.48 -4.03
C ALA A 154 21.00 -11.84 -4.71
N GLU A 155 22.26 -12.16 -5.05
CA GLU A 155 22.63 -13.48 -5.57
C GLU A 155 22.49 -14.61 -4.53
N LEU A 156 22.87 -14.32 -3.27
CA LEU A 156 22.86 -15.30 -2.17
C LEU A 156 21.46 -15.52 -1.60
N ALA A 157 20.61 -14.49 -1.64
CA ALA A 157 19.23 -14.50 -1.18
C ALA A 157 18.32 -13.84 -2.24
N PRO A 158 17.84 -14.59 -3.24
CA PRO A 158 17.07 -14.02 -4.34
C PRO A 158 15.74 -13.39 -3.88
N ASP A 159 15.63 -12.07 -3.97
CA ASP A 159 14.42 -11.27 -3.70
C ASP A 159 14.42 -10.02 -4.58
N GLU A 160 13.26 -9.68 -5.16
CA GLU A 160 13.10 -8.55 -6.10
C GLU A 160 13.50 -7.20 -5.48
N ARG A 161 13.32 -7.03 -4.16
CA ARG A 161 13.69 -5.80 -3.44
C ARG A 161 15.20 -5.63 -3.36
N LEU A 162 15.95 -6.73 -3.20
CA LEU A 162 17.41 -6.70 -3.15
C LEU A 162 18.02 -6.40 -4.52
N ASP A 163 17.41 -6.93 -5.58
CA ASP A 163 17.77 -6.57 -6.96
C ASP A 163 17.56 -5.08 -7.24
N GLU A 164 16.47 -4.50 -6.71
CA GLU A 164 16.18 -3.06 -6.84
C GLU A 164 17.20 -2.20 -6.10
N ILE A 165 17.55 -2.55 -4.85
CA ILE A 165 18.59 -1.85 -4.07
C ILE A 165 19.93 -1.88 -4.80
N ALA A 166 20.34 -3.06 -5.26
CA ALA A 166 21.57 -3.25 -6.03
C ALA A 166 21.55 -2.39 -7.32
N ALA A 167 20.42 -2.32 -8.01
CA ALA A 167 20.26 -1.49 -9.20
C ALA A 167 20.38 0.02 -8.89
N LYS A 168 19.75 0.50 -7.80
CA LYS A 168 19.85 1.90 -7.34
C LYS A 168 21.27 2.28 -6.97
N MET A 169 21.95 1.44 -6.19
CA MET A 169 23.36 1.65 -5.82
C MET A 169 24.27 1.66 -7.05
N ARG A 170 24.05 0.76 -8.01
CA ARG A 170 24.82 0.74 -9.27
C ARG A 170 24.57 1.98 -10.12
N ALA A 171 23.33 2.50 -10.12
CA ALA A 171 22.96 3.73 -10.82
C ALA A 171 23.53 5.00 -10.17
N ARG A 172 24.11 4.89 -8.97
CA ARG A 172 24.60 6.01 -8.15
C ARG A 172 23.50 7.06 -7.95
N ASP A 173 22.33 6.60 -7.52
CA ASP A 173 21.25 7.49 -7.12
C ASP A 173 21.75 8.56 -6.14
N ALA A 174 21.39 9.83 -6.41
CA ALA A 174 21.85 10.98 -5.63
C ALA A 174 21.15 11.03 -4.25
N ASP A 175 20.00 10.38 -4.12
CA ASP A 175 19.25 10.27 -2.88
C ASP A 175 19.69 9.04 -2.07
N TYR A 176 20.84 9.17 -1.40
CA TYR A 176 21.37 8.08 -0.56
C TYR A 176 20.49 7.81 0.67
N GLY A 177 19.64 8.76 1.10
CA GLY A 177 18.70 8.56 2.21
C GLY A 177 17.65 7.52 1.85
N ARG A 178 17.08 7.63 0.65
CA ARG A 178 16.15 6.65 0.10
C ARG A 178 16.75 5.25 -0.07
N VAL A 179 18.01 5.17 -0.50
CA VAL A 179 18.72 3.87 -0.59
C VAL A 179 18.91 3.26 0.81
N ALA A 180 19.18 4.07 1.84
CA ALA A 180 19.31 3.59 3.21
C ALA A 180 17.96 3.09 3.77
N GLU A 181 16.87 3.79 3.45
CA GLU A 181 15.51 3.36 3.79
C GLU A 181 15.13 2.03 3.12
N ASP A 182 15.42 1.88 1.82
CA ASP A 182 15.18 0.64 1.08
C ASP A 182 15.99 -0.53 1.67
N VAL A 183 17.26 -0.29 2.02
CA VAL A 183 18.12 -1.28 2.68
C VAL A 183 17.55 -1.70 4.04
N ALA A 184 17.16 -0.73 4.87
CA ALA A 184 16.56 -1.00 6.17
C ALA A 184 15.22 -1.74 6.05
N TYR A 185 14.42 -1.39 5.05
CA TYR A 185 13.18 -2.08 4.72
C TYR A 185 13.44 -3.52 4.27
N ALA A 186 14.42 -3.75 3.39
CA ALA A 186 14.76 -5.09 2.92
C ALA A 186 15.36 -5.96 4.04
N GLN A 187 16.19 -5.40 4.92
CA GLN A 187 16.69 -6.13 6.09
C GLN A 187 15.54 -6.61 6.98
N ARG A 188 14.54 -5.74 7.23
CA ARG A 188 13.35 -6.11 8.02
C ARG A 188 12.46 -7.13 7.32
N THR A 189 12.20 -6.93 6.04
CA THR A 189 11.14 -7.66 5.32
C THR A 189 11.61 -8.87 4.51
N VAL A 190 12.91 -8.99 4.21
CA VAL A 190 13.51 -10.15 3.53
C VAL A 190 14.17 -11.08 4.56
N PHE A 191 14.84 -10.50 5.56
CA PHE A 191 15.66 -11.25 6.52
C PHE A 191 15.09 -11.27 7.95
N GLY A 192 13.96 -10.60 8.19
CA GLY A 192 13.35 -10.54 9.53
C GLY A 192 14.22 -9.81 10.55
N ALA A 193 15.04 -8.85 10.09
CA ALA A 193 16.04 -8.18 10.90
C ALA A 193 15.98 -6.67 10.81
N ALA A 194 15.89 -5.98 11.95
CA ALA A 194 16.06 -4.53 11.99
C ALA A 194 17.55 -4.19 11.93
N SER A 195 17.94 -3.32 11.00
CA SER A 195 19.31 -2.80 10.85
C SER A 195 19.54 -1.45 11.50
N VAL A 196 18.68 -1.08 12.45
CA VAL A 196 19.19 -0.21 13.50
C VAL A 196 20.02 -1.12 14.38
N GLU A 197 21.32 -0.84 14.45
CA GLU A 197 22.15 -1.39 15.50
C GLU A 197 21.59 -0.87 16.83
N ILE A 198 20.64 -1.62 17.36
CA ILE A 198 20.09 -1.40 18.67
C ILE A 198 21.12 -2.02 19.60
N ASP A 199 21.77 -1.21 20.42
CA ASP A 199 22.47 -1.64 21.62
C ASP A 199 21.42 -1.59 22.75
N PRO A 200 20.72 -2.71 23.06
CA PRO A 200 19.66 -2.67 24.07
C PRO A 200 20.18 -2.13 25.42
N PRO A 201 21.39 -2.50 25.89
CA PRO A 201 22.00 -1.85 27.06
C PRO A 201 22.13 -0.32 26.93
N GLN A 202 22.42 0.23 25.76
CA GLN A 202 22.41 1.68 25.54
C GLN A 202 21.00 2.26 25.57
N LEU A 203 20.00 1.58 24.99
CA LEU A 203 18.60 2.03 25.06
C LEU A 203 18.11 2.06 26.51
N TYR A 204 18.30 0.99 27.29
CA TYR A 204 17.95 0.97 28.71
C TYR A 204 18.63 2.09 29.50
N ARG A 205 19.91 2.38 29.21
CA ARG A 205 20.63 3.52 29.83
C ARG A 205 20.04 4.86 29.41
N THR A 206 19.68 5.01 28.13
CA THR A 206 19.11 6.25 27.59
C THR A 206 17.73 6.51 28.18
N ILE A 207 16.88 5.48 28.27
CA ILE A 207 15.56 5.54 28.91
C ILE A 207 15.68 6.01 30.37
N ARG A 208 16.61 5.43 31.14
CA ARG A 208 16.87 5.86 32.53
C ARG A 208 17.29 7.32 32.62
N SER A 209 18.23 7.75 31.76
CA SER A 209 18.66 9.15 31.72
C SER A 209 17.54 10.11 31.31
N LEU A 210 16.64 9.69 30.43
CA LEU A 210 15.51 10.51 30.00
C LEU A 210 14.48 10.63 31.12
N ASN A 211 14.20 9.53 31.84
CA ASN A 211 13.34 9.54 33.03
C ASN A 211 13.89 10.46 34.15
N ASP A 212 15.21 10.50 34.36
CA ASP A 212 15.82 11.50 35.26
C ASP A 212 15.56 12.93 34.75
N GLY A 213 15.71 13.15 33.44
CA GLY A 213 15.42 14.42 32.79
C GLY A 213 13.96 14.86 32.88
N VAL A 214 12.99 13.93 32.92
CA VAL A 214 11.56 14.21 33.17
C VAL A 214 11.40 14.87 34.53
N ILE A 215 12.04 14.31 35.56
CA ILE A 215 11.98 14.81 36.94
C ILE A 215 12.64 16.20 37.02
N GLU A 216 13.82 16.37 36.44
CA GLU A 216 14.54 17.66 36.42
C GLU A 216 13.73 18.77 35.75
N ALA A 217 13.09 18.45 34.61
CA ALA A 217 12.25 19.39 33.89
C ALA A 217 11.01 19.79 34.72
N ALA A 218 10.37 18.82 35.38
CA ALA A 218 9.23 19.07 36.27
C ALA A 218 9.63 19.93 37.48
N GLU A 219 10.79 19.70 38.09
CA GLU A 219 11.34 20.53 39.18
C GLU A 219 11.62 21.98 38.74
N ALA A 220 12.02 22.17 37.49
CA ALA A 220 12.15 23.49 36.87
C ALA A 220 10.79 24.13 36.51
N GLY A 221 9.69 23.40 36.65
CA GLY A 221 8.34 23.82 36.27
C GLY A 221 8.06 23.73 34.77
N ASP A 222 8.95 23.11 34.00
CA ASP A 222 8.83 22.94 32.54
C ASP A 222 8.24 21.57 32.18
N TYR A 223 6.91 21.45 32.36
CA TYR A 223 6.19 20.22 32.04
C TYR A 223 6.12 19.91 30.54
N ALA A 224 6.39 20.90 29.67
CA ALA A 224 6.47 20.65 28.24
C ALA A 224 7.76 19.90 27.89
N LEU A 225 8.88 20.31 28.49
CA LEU A 225 10.14 19.57 28.39
C LEU A 225 10.03 18.18 29.07
N ALA A 226 9.32 18.08 30.20
CA ALA A 226 9.08 16.80 30.86
C ALA A 226 8.31 15.83 29.95
N ASP A 227 7.23 16.27 29.29
CA ASP A 227 6.50 15.45 28.30
C ASP A 227 7.39 15.06 27.12
N ALA A 228 8.19 15.99 26.59
CA ALA A 228 9.10 15.70 25.48
C ALA A 228 10.11 14.59 25.84
N ARG A 229 10.66 14.61 27.06
CA ARG A 229 11.60 13.58 27.54
C ARG A 229 10.91 12.24 27.82
N ALA A 230 9.70 12.26 28.36
CA ALA A 230 8.93 11.03 28.57
C ALA A 230 8.60 10.36 27.22
N VAL A 231 8.21 11.15 26.23
CA VAL A 231 7.99 10.67 24.86
C VAL A 231 9.27 10.12 24.26
N GLU A 232 10.39 10.82 24.33
CA GLU A 232 11.67 10.34 23.79
C GLU A 232 12.07 9.02 24.44
N ALA A 233 11.85 8.88 25.76
CA ALA A 233 12.13 7.65 26.49
C ALA A 233 11.27 6.48 25.98
N TYR A 234 10.01 6.72 25.66
CA TYR A 234 9.12 5.68 25.16
C TYR A 234 9.31 5.45 23.66
N LEU A 235 8.94 6.43 22.84
CA LEU A 235 8.76 6.33 21.40
C LEU A 235 10.08 6.21 20.62
N ASP A 236 11.14 6.85 21.10
CA ASP A 236 12.42 6.86 20.39
C ASP A 236 13.42 5.85 21.00
N ASN A 237 13.03 5.12 22.06
CA ASN A 237 13.90 4.16 22.74
C ASN A 237 13.18 2.87 23.17
N PHE A 238 12.17 2.95 24.04
CA PHE A 238 11.48 1.75 24.56
C PHE A 238 10.74 0.95 23.48
N GLU A 239 10.13 1.62 22.50
CA GLU A 239 9.42 0.97 21.37
C GLU A 239 10.32 -0.06 20.65
N TYR A 240 11.62 0.24 20.51
CA TYR A 240 12.60 -0.67 19.91
C TYR A 240 12.92 -1.91 20.78
N LEU A 241 12.59 -1.86 22.08
CA LEU A 241 12.76 -2.97 23.02
C LEU A 241 11.51 -3.83 23.12
N GLU A 242 10.32 -3.32 22.75
CA GLU A 242 9.06 -4.06 22.88
C GLU A 242 9.11 -5.46 22.26
N PRO A 243 9.62 -5.68 21.02
CA PRO A 243 9.67 -7.02 20.44
C PRO A 243 10.59 -7.98 21.20
N LEU A 244 11.62 -7.46 21.88
CA LEU A 244 12.55 -8.27 22.69
C LEU A 244 11.91 -8.68 24.01
N ILE A 245 11.18 -7.75 24.64
CA ILE A 245 10.52 -7.98 25.92
C ILE A 245 9.30 -8.87 25.71
N GLU A 246 8.48 -8.62 24.69
CA GLU A 246 7.31 -9.44 24.34
C GLU A 246 7.69 -10.91 24.11
N ALA A 247 8.85 -11.16 23.48
CA ALA A 247 9.32 -12.51 23.20
C ALA A 247 9.65 -13.32 24.48
N VAL A 248 9.97 -12.65 25.59
CA VAL A 248 10.31 -13.31 26.86
C VAL A 248 9.20 -13.20 27.90
N ASP A 249 8.44 -12.10 27.90
CA ASP A 249 7.35 -11.81 28.83
C ASP A 249 6.42 -10.70 28.27
N GLU A 250 5.31 -11.11 27.64
CA GLU A 250 4.28 -10.21 27.07
C GLU A 250 3.59 -9.34 28.15
N ASP A 251 3.31 -9.89 29.33
CA ASP A 251 2.63 -9.16 30.42
C ASP A 251 3.54 -8.05 30.97
N LEU A 252 4.85 -8.31 31.07
CA LEU A 252 5.85 -7.32 31.48
C LEU A 252 5.98 -6.20 30.44
N MET A 253 6.01 -6.54 29.15
CA MET A 253 6.06 -5.57 28.05
C MET A 253 4.87 -4.62 28.12
N LEU A 254 3.64 -5.17 28.17
CA LEU A 254 2.41 -4.38 28.23
C LEU A 254 2.34 -3.51 29.49
N GLY A 255 2.81 -4.01 30.64
CA GLY A 255 2.86 -3.22 31.88
C GLY A 255 3.84 -2.05 31.82
N LEU A 256 4.99 -2.23 31.16
CA LEU A 256 5.96 -1.15 30.94
C LEU A 256 5.46 -0.14 29.92
N GLU A 257 4.81 -0.59 28.85
CA GLU A 257 4.15 0.25 27.85
C GLU A 257 3.12 1.15 28.54
N GLU A 258 2.20 0.59 29.34
CA GLU A 258 1.19 1.35 30.08
C GLU A 258 1.84 2.37 31.05
N ALA A 259 2.86 1.95 31.81
CA ALA A 259 3.53 2.81 32.77
C ALA A 259 4.27 4.00 32.11
N MET A 260 4.92 3.78 30.97
CA MET A 260 5.73 4.79 30.28
C MET A 260 4.90 5.67 29.33
N ARG A 261 4.04 5.06 28.51
CA ARG A 261 3.26 5.73 27.47
C ARG A 261 2.02 6.43 28.02
N VAL A 262 1.33 5.82 28.98
CA VAL A 262 0.03 6.29 29.49
C VAL A 262 0.22 6.99 30.83
N ASP A 263 0.53 6.25 31.88
CA ASP A 263 0.47 6.75 33.26
C ASP A 263 1.41 7.93 33.51
N LEU A 264 2.67 7.82 33.09
CA LEU A 264 3.65 8.89 33.28
C LEU A 264 3.24 10.17 32.55
N ARG A 265 2.71 10.05 31.33
CA ARG A 265 2.25 11.19 30.54
C ARG A 265 0.98 11.81 31.11
N GLU A 266 0.08 11.02 31.69
CA GLU A 266 -1.09 11.54 32.42
C GLU A 266 -0.68 12.37 33.64
N LEU A 267 0.30 11.91 34.43
CA LEU A 267 0.84 12.67 35.57
C LEU A 267 1.46 14.00 35.13
N ILE A 268 2.25 13.97 34.04
CA ILE A 268 2.86 15.18 33.46
C ILE A 268 1.78 16.14 32.96
N ALA A 269 0.78 15.65 32.24
CA ALA A 269 -0.32 16.45 31.71
C ALA A 269 -1.17 17.08 32.82
N ALA A 270 -1.41 16.35 33.91
CA ALA A 270 -2.08 16.83 35.12
C ALA A 270 -1.23 17.83 35.92
N ARG A 271 0.05 18.00 35.58
CA ARG A 271 1.04 18.82 36.30
C ARG A 271 1.16 18.42 37.76
N GLU A 272 1.15 17.11 38.01
CA GLU A 272 1.39 16.56 39.34
C GLU A 272 2.78 16.97 39.85
N PRO A 273 3.00 17.05 41.18
CA PRO A 273 4.25 17.53 41.74
C PRO A 273 5.41 16.57 41.37
N PRO A 274 6.65 17.07 41.23
CA PRO A 274 7.80 16.24 40.82
C PRO A 274 7.99 14.97 41.66
N GLU A 275 7.58 15.00 42.93
CA GLU A 275 7.58 13.84 43.81
C GLU A 275 6.67 12.71 43.33
N ALA A 276 5.50 13.02 42.75
CA ALA A 276 4.58 12.01 42.21
C ALA A 276 5.13 11.37 40.93
N LEU A 277 5.76 12.16 40.05
CA LEU A 277 6.41 11.66 38.84
C LEU A 277 7.58 10.73 39.22
N ARG A 278 8.39 11.16 40.19
CA ARG A 278 9.49 10.34 40.74
C ARG A 278 8.97 9.03 41.33
N GLU A 279 7.92 9.09 42.14
CA GLU A 279 7.32 7.88 42.75
C GLU A 279 6.82 6.89 41.69
N HIS A 280 6.20 7.37 40.61
CA HIS A 280 5.77 6.53 39.49
C HIS A 280 6.95 5.88 38.77
N ILE A 281 7.96 6.68 38.39
CA ILE A 281 9.17 6.19 37.71
C ILE A 281 9.89 5.13 38.56
N GLU A 282 10.12 5.41 39.85
CA GLU A 282 10.87 4.53 40.75
C GLU A 282 10.12 3.23 41.10
N ARG A 283 8.78 3.24 41.10
CA ARG A 283 7.99 2.06 41.50
C ARG A 283 7.49 1.21 40.35
N ASN A 284 7.18 1.83 39.22
CA ASN A 284 6.46 1.17 38.13
C ASN A 284 7.34 0.99 36.88
N ILE A 285 8.24 1.94 36.58
CA ILE A 285 9.06 1.90 35.36
C ILE A 285 10.42 1.24 35.63
N LEU A 286 11.20 1.76 36.59
CA LEU A 286 12.57 1.28 36.80
C LEU A 286 12.66 -0.21 37.17
N PRO A 287 11.81 -0.78 38.06
CA PRO A 287 11.87 -2.20 38.38
C PRO A 287 11.54 -3.08 37.18
N GLY A 288 10.53 -2.69 36.37
CA GLY A 288 10.18 -3.42 35.16
C GLY A 288 11.30 -3.37 34.12
N LEU A 289 11.97 -2.23 33.94
CA LEU A 289 13.12 -2.13 33.05
C LEU A 289 14.31 -2.97 33.52
N GLU A 290 14.54 -3.08 34.83
CA GLU A 290 15.55 -3.99 35.40
C GLU A 290 15.22 -5.46 35.14
N GLU A 291 13.96 -5.85 35.29
CA GLU A 291 13.49 -7.21 35.00
C GLU A 291 13.58 -7.53 33.51
N ALA A 292 13.11 -6.61 32.65
CA ALA A 292 13.18 -6.72 31.20
C ALA A 292 14.64 -6.83 30.71
N GLU A 293 15.53 -5.99 31.21
CA GLU A 293 16.96 -6.07 30.89
C GLU A 293 17.55 -7.42 31.33
N ALA A 294 17.23 -7.89 32.54
CA ALA A 294 17.70 -9.18 33.03
C ALA A 294 17.20 -10.38 32.20
N LEU A 295 15.95 -10.37 31.76
CA LEU A 295 15.35 -11.42 30.92
C LEU A 295 15.90 -11.40 29.49
N THR A 296 16.28 -10.22 28.98
CA THR A 296 16.77 -10.04 27.61
C THR A 296 18.30 -10.17 27.48
N VAL A 297 19.07 -10.16 28.58
CA VAL A 297 20.56 -10.25 28.60
C VAL A 297 21.09 -11.48 27.83
N ASP A 298 20.46 -12.64 27.96
CA ASP A 298 20.93 -13.88 27.31
C ASP A 298 20.60 -13.96 25.81
N LEU A 299 19.82 -13.00 25.29
CA LEU A 299 19.58 -12.84 23.85
C LEU A 299 20.84 -12.27 23.15
N GLY A 300 21.76 -11.62 23.89
CA GLY A 300 23.03 -11.03 23.44
C GLY A 300 22.87 -9.72 22.64
N PRO A 301 23.96 -8.95 22.36
CA PRO A 301 23.98 -7.94 21.29
C PRO A 301 24.00 -8.68 19.96
N ARG A 302 22.87 -9.31 19.66
CA ARG A 302 22.54 -9.74 18.33
C ARG A 302 21.76 -8.55 17.77
N SER A 303 22.21 -8.00 16.63
CA SER A 303 21.27 -7.48 15.63
C SER A 303 20.00 -8.28 15.77
N ILE A 304 18.82 -7.67 15.89
CA ILE A 304 17.56 -8.40 15.95
C ILE A 304 17.55 -9.35 14.75
N VAL A 305 17.99 -10.58 14.96
CA VAL A 305 18.12 -11.67 14.00
C VAL A 305 17.14 -12.64 14.60
N ALA A 306 15.96 -12.62 14.03
CA ALA A 306 14.88 -13.52 14.35
C ALA A 306 14.52 -13.53 15.84
N THR A 307 13.66 -12.59 16.25
CA THR A 307 12.45 -13.10 16.87
C THR A 307 11.81 -13.95 15.79
N GLU A 308 11.84 -15.27 15.95
CA GLU A 308 10.90 -16.16 15.26
C GLU A 308 9.53 -15.48 15.39
N LEU A 309 9.03 -14.91 14.30
CA LEU A 309 7.64 -14.48 14.17
C LEU A 309 6.79 -15.72 14.46
N ALA A 310 6.46 -15.90 15.73
CA ALA A 310 5.76 -17.03 16.28
C ALA A 310 6.41 -18.41 16.02
N GLU A 311 6.20 -19.33 16.96
CA GLU A 311 6.25 -20.75 16.61
C GLU A 311 5.44 -20.99 15.32
N PRO A 312 5.86 -21.93 14.44
CA PRO A 312 5.03 -22.43 13.34
C PRO A 312 3.74 -23.07 13.90
N GLY A 313 2.73 -22.27 14.21
CA GLY A 313 1.57 -22.72 14.98
C GLY A 313 0.75 -21.68 15.76
N SER A 314 1.24 -20.46 16.01
CA SER A 314 0.34 -19.42 16.57
C SER A 314 -0.65 -19.02 15.46
N SER A 315 -1.93 -19.35 15.65
CA SER A 315 -2.94 -19.04 14.64
C SER A 315 -3.25 -17.55 14.70
N LEU A 316 -2.77 -16.77 13.72
CA LEU A 316 -3.19 -15.39 13.52
C LEU A 316 -4.71 -15.27 13.68
N ALA A 317 -5.14 -14.23 14.38
CA ALA A 317 -6.56 -13.96 14.59
C ALA A 317 -7.21 -13.70 13.23
N ARG A 318 -8.43 -14.23 13.04
CA ARG A 318 -9.14 -14.02 11.78
C ARG A 318 -9.57 -12.56 11.66
N MET A 319 -9.56 -12.04 10.45
CA MET A 319 -10.19 -10.75 10.11
C MET A 319 -11.59 -10.63 10.73
N GLY A 320 -11.88 -9.49 11.37
CA GLY A 320 -13.17 -9.25 12.02
C GLY A 320 -13.39 -9.95 13.36
N SER A 321 -12.39 -10.64 13.92
CA SER A 321 -12.49 -11.35 15.20
C SER A 321 -12.47 -10.46 16.43
N ALA A 322 -12.10 -9.18 16.29
CA ALA A 322 -12.13 -8.21 17.37
C ALA A 322 -13.54 -8.02 17.96
N SER A 323 -13.60 -7.68 19.24
CA SER A 323 -14.85 -7.39 19.94
C SER A 323 -15.54 -6.13 19.41
N ASP A 324 -16.86 -6.00 19.61
CA ASP A 324 -17.61 -4.81 19.17
C ASP A 324 -17.11 -3.51 19.82
N ALA A 325 -16.59 -3.61 21.05
CA ALA A 325 -15.95 -2.50 21.75
C ALA A 325 -14.65 -2.08 21.05
N GLN A 326 -13.75 -3.03 20.78
CA GLN A 326 -12.52 -2.75 20.03
C GLN A 326 -12.82 -2.17 18.64
N LYS A 327 -13.81 -2.72 17.92
CA LYS A 327 -14.24 -2.18 16.62
C LYS A 327 -14.76 -0.74 16.72
N ALA A 328 -15.42 -0.37 17.82
CA ALA A 328 -15.85 1.01 18.04
C ALA A 328 -14.66 1.92 18.35
N THR A 329 -13.76 1.50 19.24
CA THR A 329 -12.52 2.22 19.55
C THR A 329 -11.69 2.48 18.30
N VAL A 330 -11.42 1.44 17.48
CA VAL A 330 -10.65 1.59 16.24
C VAL A 330 -11.28 2.62 15.31
N ARG A 331 -12.61 2.63 15.20
CA ARG A 331 -13.29 3.64 14.38
C ARG A 331 -13.06 5.04 14.95
N ASP A 332 -13.34 5.25 16.23
CA ASP A 332 -13.23 6.57 16.83
C ASP A 332 -11.78 7.11 16.77
N GLU A 333 -10.78 6.25 16.99
CA GLU A 333 -9.36 6.62 16.92
C GLU A 333 -8.90 6.93 15.49
N ILE A 334 -9.38 6.20 14.46
CA ILE A 334 -9.08 6.55 13.05
C ILE A 334 -9.58 7.96 12.71
N ASP A 335 -10.76 8.35 13.21
CA ASP A 335 -11.29 9.69 12.96
C ASP A 335 -10.48 10.77 13.68
N ARG A 336 -9.97 10.46 14.89
CA ARG A 336 -9.07 11.34 15.65
C ARG A 336 -7.72 11.49 14.94
N ILE A 337 -7.13 10.40 14.46
CA ILE A 337 -5.88 10.38 13.70
C ILE A 337 -6.01 11.29 12.48
N ARG A 338 -7.07 11.14 11.67
CA ARG A 338 -7.30 12.00 10.49
C ARG A 338 -7.34 13.49 10.85
N GLY A 339 -7.96 13.84 11.97
CA GLY A 339 -7.95 15.20 12.48
C GLY A 339 -6.55 15.71 12.80
N LEU A 340 -5.75 14.89 13.49
CA LEU A 340 -4.37 15.20 13.86
C LEU A 340 -3.42 15.26 12.65
N LEU A 341 -3.60 14.39 11.66
CA LEU A 341 -2.85 14.45 10.40
C LEU A 341 -3.15 15.72 9.61
N ALA A 342 -4.43 16.13 9.55
CA ALA A 342 -4.81 17.39 8.92
C ALA A 342 -4.24 18.61 9.67
N GLU A 343 -4.20 18.55 11.00
CA GLU A 343 -3.56 19.58 11.83
C GLU A 343 -2.04 19.62 11.59
N ALA A 344 -1.37 18.46 11.53
CA ALA A 344 0.05 18.36 11.24
C ALA A 344 0.38 18.95 9.85
N ALA A 345 -0.42 18.63 8.83
CA ALA A 345 -0.26 19.20 7.49
C ALA A 345 -0.43 20.73 7.50
N ALA A 346 -1.45 21.25 8.20
CA ALA A 346 -1.72 22.68 8.27
C ALA A 346 -0.61 23.44 9.00
N MET A 347 -0.10 22.90 10.11
CA MET A 347 1.02 23.48 10.86
C MET A 347 2.31 23.45 10.06
N HIS A 348 2.60 22.34 9.38
CA HIS A 348 3.76 22.24 8.49
C HIS A 348 3.66 23.25 7.33
N ASP A 349 2.49 23.38 6.71
CA ASP A 349 2.26 24.36 5.64
C ASP A 349 2.44 25.81 6.12
N ALA A 350 2.18 26.09 7.40
CA ALA A 350 2.42 27.36 8.07
C ALA A 350 3.88 27.59 8.52
N GLY A 351 4.74 26.57 8.44
CA GLY A 351 6.12 26.61 8.92
C GLY A 351 6.28 26.36 10.43
N GLU A 352 5.23 25.89 11.11
CA GLU A 352 5.21 25.56 12.53
C GLU A 352 5.63 24.10 12.76
N HIS A 353 6.92 23.80 12.56
CA HIS A 353 7.46 22.42 12.61
C HIS A 353 7.24 21.71 13.96
N ASP A 354 7.42 22.41 15.09
CA ASP A 354 7.22 21.82 16.42
C ASP A 354 5.74 21.43 16.66
N GLY A 355 4.82 22.26 16.18
CA GLY A 355 3.38 21.98 16.23
C GLY A 355 3.03 20.79 15.34
N ALA A 356 3.53 20.78 14.11
CA ALA A 356 3.31 19.69 13.16
C ALA A 356 3.83 18.35 13.69
N TYR A 357 5.04 18.36 14.29
CA TYR A 357 5.62 17.21 14.95
C TYR A 357 4.78 16.75 16.14
N SER A 358 4.30 17.66 16.98
CA SER A 358 3.43 17.32 18.10
C SER A 358 2.11 16.68 17.65
N ALA A 359 1.49 17.19 16.59
CA ALA A 359 0.25 16.64 16.04
C ALA A 359 0.47 15.25 15.43
N ALA A 360 1.52 15.07 14.62
CA ALA A 360 1.89 13.77 14.06
C ALA A 360 2.24 12.74 15.15
N ARG A 361 2.94 13.18 16.20
CA ARG A 361 3.25 12.36 17.39
C ARG A 361 1.98 11.91 18.10
N SER A 362 1.07 12.83 18.41
CA SER A 362 -0.19 12.49 19.08
C SER A 362 -1.07 11.57 18.23
N ALA A 363 -1.03 11.70 16.90
CA ALA A 363 -1.75 10.79 16.00
C ALA A 363 -1.30 9.34 16.19
N TYR A 364 -0.01 9.13 16.42
CA TYR A 364 0.54 7.82 16.73
C TYR A 364 0.26 7.41 18.18
N LEU A 365 0.89 8.10 19.15
CA LEU A 365 0.92 7.69 20.55
C LEU A 365 -0.43 7.66 21.25
N ASP A 366 -1.28 8.66 20.96
CA ASP A 366 -2.53 8.85 21.69
C ASP A 366 -3.72 8.15 21.00
N SER A 367 -3.51 7.61 19.79
CA SER A 367 -4.58 7.05 18.95
C SER A 367 -4.21 5.78 18.20
N TYR A 368 -3.14 5.75 17.40
CA TYR A 368 -2.83 4.57 16.56
C TYR A 368 -2.49 3.33 17.39
N GLU A 369 -1.78 3.49 18.51
CA GLU A 369 -1.51 2.44 19.52
C GLU A 369 -2.77 1.66 19.94
N LEU A 370 -3.91 2.34 20.07
CA LEU A 370 -5.18 1.70 20.43
C LEU A 370 -5.79 0.88 19.28
N ILE A 371 -5.37 1.14 18.04
CA ILE A 371 -5.72 0.40 16.83
C ILE A 371 -4.79 -0.80 16.64
N GLU A 372 -3.51 -0.60 16.92
CA GLU A 372 -2.43 -1.57 16.83
C GLU A 372 -2.74 -2.83 17.65
N VAL A 373 -3.17 -2.70 18.90
CA VAL A 373 -3.46 -3.84 19.79
C VAL A 373 -4.36 -4.91 19.14
N PRO A 374 -5.59 -4.60 18.67
CA PRO A 374 -6.41 -5.59 17.96
C PRO A 374 -5.86 -5.94 16.57
N LEU A 375 -5.15 -5.04 15.90
CA LEU A 375 -4.66 -5.22 14.53
C LEU A 375 -3.46 -6.16 14.45
N ARG A 376 -2.50 -6.06 15.38
CA ARG A 376 -1.27 -6.87 15.45
C ARG A 376 -1.61 -8.35 15.53
N SER A 377 -2.62 -8.72 16.32
CA SER A 377 -3.09 -10.11 16.40
C SER A 377 -3.64 -10.68 15.08
N ILE A 378 -4.13 -9.80 14.18
CA ILE A 378 -4.74 -10.16 12.89
C ILE A 378 -3.68 -10.14 11.77
N SER A 379 -2.83 -9.12 11.76
CA SER A 379 -1.88 -8.85 10.68
C SER A 379 -0.66 -8.07 11.21
N PRO A 380 0.33 -8.75 11.82
CA PRO A 380 1.53 -8.14 12.38
C PRO A 380 2.31 -7.32 11.34
N ASP A 381 2.59 -7.91 10.17
CA ASP A 381 3.37 -7.26 9.10
C ASP A 381 2.75 -5.95 8.62
N PHE A 382 1.42 -5.92 8.52
CA PHE A 382 0.69 -4.72 8.14
C PHE A 382 0.75 -3.65 9.23
N THR A 383 0.69 -4.06 10.49
CA THR A 383 0.75 -3.16 11.65
C THR A 383 2.09 -2.43 11.66
N LEU A 384 3.19 -3.18 11.51
CA LEU A 384 4.55 -2.66 11.41
C LEU A 384 4.74 -1.67 10.24
N GLU A 385 4.12 -1.97 9.09
CA GLU A 385 4.16 -1.06 7.93
C GLU A 385 3.53 0.30 8.26
N VAL A 386 2.41 0.34 8.99
CA VAL A 386 1.79 1.62 9.37
C VAL A 386 2.59 2.34 10.45
N GLU A 387 3.13 1.64 11.46
CA GLU A 387 4.02 2.19 12.48
C GLU A 387 5.21 2.92 11.82
N HIS A 388 5.84 2.26 10.83
CA HIS A 388 6.91 2.85 10.04
C HIS A 388 6.48 4.14 9.32
N GLN A 389 5.29 4.17 8.72
CA GLN A 389 4.79 5.37 8.04
C GLN A 389 4.58 6.55 9.00
N PHE A 390 4.12 6.30 10.24
CA PHE A 390 4.05 7.33 11.27
C PHE A 390 5.44 7.84 11.65
N ALA A 391 6.45 6.98 11.76
CA ALA A 391 7.83 7.38 12.02
C ALA A 391 8.39 8.26 10.88
N VAL A 392 8.16 7.88 9.62
CA VAL A 392 8.53 8.68 8.43
C VAL A 392 7.85 10.04 8.48
N LEU A 393 6.55 10.09 8.73
CA LEU A 393 5.81 11.35 8.83
C LEU A 393 6.40 12.26 9.93
N ARG A 394 6.64 11.72 11.14
CA ARG A 394 7.25 12.46 12.26
C ARG A 394 8.58 13.09 11.86
N ASN A 395 9.43 12.36 11.14
CA ASN A 395 10.71 12.88 10.67
C ASN A 395 10.54 13.97 9.61
N LEU A 396 9.63 13.78 8.64
CA LEU A 396 9.37 14.75 7.59
C LEU A 396 8.85 16.08 8.14
N VAL A 397 7.90 16.05 9.08
CA VAL A 397 7.31 17.29 9.63
C VAL A 397 8.25 18.06 10.57
N ARG A 398 9.21 17.35 11.19
CA ARG A 398 10.27 17.94 12.03
C ARG A 398 11.35 18.64 11.21
N ALA A 399 11.57 18.19 9.98
CA ALA A 399 12.46 18.80 9.01
C ALA A 399 11.74 19.85 8.15
N PRO A 400 12.46 20.75 7.45
CA PRO A 400 11.87 21.61 6.43
C PRO A 400 11.64 20.84 5.12
N ALA A 401 10.90 19.72 5.19
CA ALA A 401 10.58 18.87 4.05
C ALA A 401 9.65 19.58 3.05
N GLU A 402 9.60 19.08 1.81
CA GLU A 402 8.66 19.64 0.85
C GLU A 402 7.21 19.29 1.22
N ARG A 403 6.28 20.22 0.98
CA ARG A 403 4.84 20.01 1.27
C ARG A 403 4.28 18.78 0.55
N ALA A 404 4.82 18.44 -0.62
CA ALA A 404 4.40 17.29 -1.38
C ALA A 404 4.77 15.97 -0.65
N GLU A 405 5.97 15.88 -0.09
CA GLU A 405 6.46 14.70 0.63
C GLU A 405 5.65 14.44 1.91
N VAL A 406 5.39 15.50 2.69
CA VAL A 406 4.56 15.38 3.91
C VAL A 406 3.14 14.92 3.56
N ARG A 407 2.54 15.47 2.50
CA ARG A 407 1.20 15.07 2.07
C ARG A 407 1.17 13.64 1.56
N GLU A 408 2.18 13.21 0.82
CA GLU A 408 2.30 11.83 0.35
C GLU A 408 2.37 10.85 1.52
N ALA A 409 3.18 11.16 2.55
CA ALA A 409 3.24 10.36 3.77
C ALA A 409 1.89 10.30 4.51
N ILE A 410 1.20 11.43 4.64
CA ILE A 410 -0.15 11.48 5.25
C ILE A 410 -1.15 10.65 4.46
N THR A 411 -1.19 10.78 3.14
CA THR A 411 -2.08 10.00 2.27
C THR A 411 -1.81 8.50 2.41
N ALA A 412 -0.54 8.08 2.51
CA ALA A 412 -0.17 6.69 2.73
C ALA A 412 -0.72 6.15 4.06
N ILE A 413 -0.60 6.93 5.15
CA ILE A 413 -1.17 6.59 6.45
C ILE A 413 -2.70 6.51 6.36
N GLU A 414 -3.36 7.53 5.82
CA GLU A 414 -4.83 7.56 5.74
C GLU A 414 -5.42 6.36 4.99
N ARG A 415 -4.73 5.92 3.93
CA ARG A 415 -5.09 4.72 3.15
C ARG A 415 -4.96 3.47 4.01
N ASN A 416 -3.88 3.36 4.77
CA ASN A 416 -3.64 2.22 5.64
C ASN A 416 -4.62 2.23 6.83
N LEU A 417 -5.08 3.38 7.33
CA LEU A 417 -6.13 3.43 8.36
C LEU A 417 -7.46 2.83 7.87
N ASP A 418 -7.85 3.09 6.62
CA ASP A 418 -9.05 2.47 6.03
C ASP A 418 -8.92 0.94 5.95
N GLU A 419 -7.69 0.45 5.75
CA GLU A 419 -7.40 -0.98 5.74
C GLU A 419 -7.35 -1.57 7.16
N SER A 420 -6.79 -0.86 8.14
CA SER A 420 -6.84 -1.23 9.56
C SER A 420 -8.29 -1.42 10.03
N GLU A 421 -9.19 -0.50 9.67
CA GLU A 421 -10.61 -0.62 9.98
C GLU A 421 -11.23 -1.87 9.35
N ARG A 422 -10.88 -2.19 8.09
CA ARG A 422 -11.37 -3.41 7.44
C ARG A 422 -10.88 -4.66 8.14
N LEU A 423 -9.59 -4.73 8.44
CA LEU A 423 -8.98 -5.91 9.07
C LEU A 423 -9.60 -6.19 10.43
N VAL A 424 -9.75 -5.15 11.27
CA VAL A 424 -10.34 -5.25 12.60
C VAL A 424 -11.86 -5.44 12.55
N GLY A 425 -12.56 -4.71 11.69
CA GLY A 425 -14.02 -4.74 11.55
C GLY A 425 -14.55 -6.01 10.87
N GLY A 426 -13.79 -6.53 9.91
CA GLY A 426 -14.25 -7.56 8.97
C GLY A 426 -15.29 -7.02 7.99
N THR A 427 -15.80 -7.89 7.11
CA THR A 427 -16.77 -7.48 6.07
C THR A 427 -18.21 -7.35 6.57
N GLY A 428 -18.50 -7.88 7.77
CA GLY A 428 -19.86 -7.93 8.31
C GLY A 428 -20.84 -8.70 7.41
N LEU A 429 -22.14 -8.42 7.54
CA LEU A 429 -23.20 -9.05 6.72
C LEU A 429 -23.74 -8.13 5.63
N LEU A 430 -23.74 -6.82 5.87
CA LEU A 430 -24.39 -5.85 4.99
C LEU A 430 -23.58 -5.58 3.73
N ALA A 431 -22.27 -5.35 3.85
CA ALA A 431 -21.43 -5.05 2.69
C ALA A 431 -21.39 -6.22 1.68
N PRO A 432 -21.14 -7.48 2.09
CA PRO A 432 -21.29 -8.65 1.22
C PRO A 432 -22.64 -8.76 0.53
N ALA A 433 -23.74 -8.49 1.26
CA ALA A 433 -25.08 -8.55 0.69
C ALA A 433 -25.30 -7.45 -0.36
N ILE A 434 -24.84 -6.23 -0.11
CA ILE A 434 -24.92 -5.13 -1.07
C ILE A 434 -24.06 -5.43 -2.30
N ALA A 435 -22.85 -5.95 -2.12
CA ALA A 435 -21.96 -6.36 -3.22
C ALA A 435 -22.61 -7.44 -4.09
N PHE A 436 -23.19 -8.47 -3.46
CA PHE A 436 -23.93 -9.53 -4.16
C PHE A 436 -25.11 -8.97 -4.98
N VAL A 437 -25.98 -8.17 -4.35
CA VAL A 437 -27.17 -7.60 -4.99
C VAL A 437 -26.78 -6.65 -6.12
N SER A 438 -25.76 -5.82 -5.91
CA SER A 438 -25.24 -4.86 -6.89
C SER A 438 -24.67 -5.59 -8.09
N SER A 439 -23.81 -6.58 -7.87
CA SER A 439 -23.25 -7.44 -8.92
C SER A 439 -24.35 -8.13 -9.74
N PHE A 440 -25.28 -8.79 -9.05
CA PHE A 440 -26.44 -9.43 -9.70
C PHE A 440 -27.21 -8.42 -10.57
N ALA A 441 -27.50 -7.24 -10.02
CA ALA A 441 -28.34 -6.27 -10.69
C ALA A 441 -27.65 -5.61 -11.89
N ILE A 442 -26.33 -5.39 -11.82
CA ILE A 442 -25.52 -4.90 -12.96
C ILE A 442 -25.61 -5.89 -14.11
N ILE A 443 -25.13 -7.14 -13.94
CA ILE A 443 -25.10 -8.09 -15.06
C ILE A 443 -26.50 -8.40 -15.57
N PHE A 444 -27.49 -8.51 -14.68
CA PHE A 444 -28.86 -8.79 -15.07
C PHE A 444 -29.45 -7.65 -15.89
N ARG A 445 -29.15 -6.39 -15.56
CA ARG A 445 -29.58 -5.22 -16.33
C ARG A 445 -28.95 -5.24 -17.73
N GLU A 446 -27.63 -5.23 -17.82
CA GLU A 446 -26.93 -5.10 -19.10
C GLU A 446 -27.21 -6.30 -20.01
N GLY A 447 -27.18 -7.51 -19.43
CA GLY A 447 -27.46 -8.72 -20.18
C GLY A 447 -28.92 -8.84 -20.62
N LEU A 448 -29.87 -8.28 -19.88
CA LEU A 448 -31.28 -8.32 -20.26
C LEU A 448 -31.53 -7.53 -21.55
N GLU A 449 -30.90 -6.35 -21.71
CA GLU A 449 -31.04 -5.56 -22.93
C GLU A 449 -30.55 -6.34 -24.15
N SER A 450 -29.38 -6.96 -24.03
CA SER A 450 -28.84 -7.87 -25.04
C SER A 450 -29.79 -9.03 -25.33
N VAL A 451 -30.31 -9.73 -24.31
CA VAL A 451 -31.24 -10.86 -24.48
C VAL A 451 -32.54 -10.43 -25.16
N LEU A 452 -33.08 -9.25 -24.84
CA LEU A 452 -34.29 -8.72 -25.45
C LEU A 452 -34.09 -8.39 -26.93
N ILE A 453 -32.98 -7.73 -27.27
CA ILE A 453 -32.63 -7.37 -28.65
C ILE A 453 -32.41 -8.63 -29.49
N LEU A 454 -31.52 -9.51 -29.03
CA LEU A 454 -31.18 -10.75 -29.73
C LEU A 454 -32.40 -11.67 -29.83
N GLY A 455 -33.22 -11.74 -28.78
CA GLY A 455 -34.48 -12.46 -28.78
C GLY A 455 -35.47 -11.93 -29.82
N ALA A 456 -35.58 -10.60 -29.98
CA ALA A 456 -36.42 -9.99 -31.01
C ALA A 456 -35.92 -10.30 -32.44
N ILE A 457 -34.61 -10.27 -32.66
CA ILE A 457 -34.01 -10.62 -33.96
C ILE A 457 -34.23 -12.11 -34.27
N LEU A 458 -34.02 -12.99 -33.30
CA LEU A 458 -34.26 -14.42 -33.44
C LEU A 458 -35.73 -14.72 -33.76
N ALA A 459 -36.66 -14.09 -33.04
CA ALA A 459 -38.09 -14.23 -33.31
C ALA A 459 -38.47 -13.75 -34.72
N TYR A 460 -37.86 -12.66 -35.21
CA TYR A 460 -38.05 -12.20 -36.58
C TYR A 460 -37.51 -13.19 -37.63
N LEU A 461 -36.34 -13.77 -37.40
CA LEU A 461 -35.76 -14.78 -38.29
C LEU A 461 -36.60 -16.07 -38.34
N GLU A 462 -37.16 -16.49 -37.21
CA GLU A 462 -38.10 -17.61 -37.13
C GLU A 462 -39.40 -17.29 -37.88
N ALA A 463 -39.98 -16.10 -37.68
CA ALA A 463 -41.19 -15.66 -38.36
C ALA A 463 -41.02 -15.55 -39.89
N THR A 464 -39.83 -15.18 -40.37
CA THR A 464 -39.50 -15.05 -41.80
C THR A 464 -38.91 -16.32 -42.42
N ARG A 465 -38.87 -17.44 -41.67
CA ARG A 465 -38.30 -18.74 -42.08
C ARG A 465 -36.84 -18.68 -42.53
N ASN A 466 -36.08 -17.67 -42.11
CA ASN A 466 -34.66 -17.48 -42.44
C ASN A 466 -33.74 -17.98 -41.31
N THR A 467 -33.97 -19.19 -40.83
CA THR A 467 -33.26 -19.78 -39.69
C THR A 467 -31.77 -20.02 -39.94
N ARG A 468 -31.32 -20.04 -41.21
CA ARG A 468 -29.91 -20.15 -41.60
C ARG A 468 -29.00 -19.07 -40.99
N PHE A 469 -29.53 -17.89 -40.68
CA PHE A 469 -28.76 -16.79 -40.11
C PHE A 469 -28.61 -16.86 -38.59
N ARG A 470 -29.28 -17.81 -37.92
CA ARG A 470 -29.18 -18.00 -36.46
C ARG A 470 -27.75 -18.31 -36.01
N THR A 471 -27.02 -19.14 -36.75
CA THR A 471 -25.63 -19.49 -36.43
C THR A 471 -24.70 -18.27 -36.49
N HIS A 472 -24.96 -17.36 -37.45
CA HIS A 472 -24.19 -16.13 -37.62
C HIS A 472 -24.40 -15.16 -36.45
N LEU A 473 -25.62 -15.07 -35.92
CA LEU A 473 -25.89 -14.35 -34.68
C LEU A 473 -25.06 -14.89 -33.51
N PHE A 474 -24.99 -16.23 -33.37
CA PHE A 474 -24.23 -16.87 -32.29
C PHE A 474 -22.72 -16.57 -32.38
N TYR A 475 -22.14 -16.57 -33.58
CA TYR A 475 -20.74 -16.18 -33.76
C TYR A 475 -20.47 -14.74 -33.29
N GLY A 476 -21.36 -13.80 -33.60
CA GLY A 476 -21.21 -12.43 -33.11
C GLY A 476 -21.40 -12.30 -31.61
N VAL A 477 -22.29 -13.08 -30.99
CA VAL A 477 -22.41 -13.14 -29.51
C VAL A 477 -21.12 -13.64 -28.88
N LEU A 478 -20.56 -14.74 -29.38
CA LEU A 478 -19.31 -15.32 -28.86
C LEU A 478 -18.13 -14.35 -29.04
N ALA A 479 -18.04 -13.70 -30.20
CA ALA A 479 -17.04 -12.67 -30.45
C ALA A 479 -17.21 -11.45 -29.53
N GLY A 480 -18.44 -11.05 -29.23
CA GLY A 480 -18.75 -9.96 -28.30
C GLY A 480 -18.31 -10.29 -26.88
N ILE A 481 -18.65 -11.48 -26.37
CA ILE A 481 -18.20 -11.96 -25.05
C ILE A 481 -16.67 -12.04 -25.00
N GLY A 482 -16.03 -12.57 -26.05
CA GLY A 482 -14.58 -12.64 -26.14
C GLY A 482 -13.94 -11.24 -26.09
N ALA A 483 -14.47 -10.28 -26.85
CA ALA A 483 -14.00 -8.90 -26.83
C ALA A 483 -14.20 -8.20 -25.48
N THR A 484 -15.28 -8.51 -24.76
CA THR A 484 -15.49 -8.06 -23.38
C THR A 484 -14.41 -8.59 -22.45
N GLY A 485 -14.07 -9.89 -22.54
CA GLY A 485 -12.98 -10.48 -21.77
C GLY A 485 -11.61 -9.85 -22.09
N VAL A 486 -11.33 -9.59 -23.38
CA VAL A 486 -10.13 -8.86 -23.80
C VAL A 486 -10.11 -7.45 -23.23
N THR A 487 -11.26 -6.76 -23.21
CA THR A 487 -11.36 -5.40 -22.65
C THR A 487 -11.10 -5.40 -21.14
N TRP A 488 -11.59 -6.40 -20.40
CA TRP A 488 -11.29 -6.57 -18.98
C TRP A 488 -9.78 -6.73 -18.74
N VAL A 489 -9.12 -7.64 -19.47
CA VAL A 489 -7.68 -7.86 -19.35
C VAL A 489 -6.89 -6.61 -19.74
N ALA A 490 -7.28 -5.93 -20.81
CA ALA A 490 -6.65 -4.69 -21.23
C ALA A 490 -6.81 -3.57 -20.19
N ALA A 491 -7.98 -3.47 -19.55
CA ALA A 491 -8.21 -2.50 -18.49
C ALA A 491 -7.28 -2.74 -17.29
N GLN A 492 -7.15 -3.99 -16.85
CA GLN A 492 -6.24 -4.36 -15.75
C GLN A 492 -4.78 -4.07 -16.10
N TYR A 493 -4.33 -4.48 -17.29
CA TYR A 493 -2.97 -4.22 -17.76
C TYR A 493 -2.64 -2.71 -17.84
N ILE A 494 -3.59 -1.88 -18.29
CA ILE A 494 -3.41 -0.42 -18.33
C ILE A 494 -3.26 0.15 -16.91
N ILE A 495 -4.06 -0.34 -15.97
CA ILE A 495 -4.03 0.09 -14.57
C ILE A 495 -2.65 -0.23 -13.97
N ASP A 496 -2.19 -1.46 -14.11
CA ASP A 496 -0.93 -1.96 -13.53
C ASP A 496 0.31 -1.20 -14.04
N ILE A 497 0.31 -0.73 -15.28
CA ILE A 497 1.46 -0.07 -15.91
C ILE A 497 1.44 1.46 -15.76
N SER A 498 0.30 2.04 -15.40
CA SER A 498 0.10 3.48 -15.49
C SER A 498 1.01 4.30 -14.58
N GLY A 499 1.66 3.70 -13.58
CA GLY A 499 2.50 4.39 -12.58
C GLY A 499 1.75 5.47 -11.80
N ALA A 500 0.43 5.59 -12.00
CA ALA A 500 -0.45 6.50 -11.31
C ALA A 500 -0.77 5.93 -9.93
N SER A 501 -1.01 6.83 -8.97
CA SER A 501 -1.49 6.43 -7.66
C SER A 501 -2.80 5.63 -7.82
N ARG A 502 -2.93 4.55 -7.06
CA ARG A 502 -4.08 3.63 -7.15
C ARG A 502 -5.39 4.37 -6.91
N GLU A 503 -5.35 5.36 -6.04
CA GLU A 503 -6.43 6.25 -5.64
C GLU A 503 -6.92 7.08 -6.83
N LEU A 504 -6.00 7.58 -7.67
CA LEU A 504 -6.37 8.33 -8.88
C LEU A 504 -7.10 7.42 -9.88
N ILE A 505 -6.64 6.18 -10.01
CA ILE A 505 -7.27 5.19 -10.89
C ILE A 505 -8.67 4.85 -10.38
N GLU A 506 -8.81 4.58 -9.09
CA GLU A 506 -10.10 4.28 -8.45
C GLU A 506 -11.08 5.47 -8.56
N ALA A 507 -10.61 6.70 -8.31
CA ALA A 507 -11.39 7.93 -8.51
C ALA A 507 -11.86 8.10 -9.96
N VAL A 508 -10.96 7.95 -10.93
CA VAL A 508 -11.27 8.11 -12.36
C VAL A 508 -12.22 7.01 -12.83
N ALA A 509 -12.02 5.77 -12.39
CA ALA A 509 -12.91 4.65 -12.71
C ALA A 509 -14.32 4.90 -12.15
N ALA A 510 -14.42 5.34 -10.89
CA ALA A 510 -15.69 5.63 -10.22
C ALA A 510 -16.43 6.82 -10.84
N LEU A 511 -15.72 7.90 -11.19
CA LEU A 511 -16.29 9.04 -11.92
C LEU A 511 -16.78 8.64 -13.31
N SER A 512 -15.98 7.84 -14.03
CA SER A 512 -16.33 7.35 -15.37
C SER A 512 -17.58 6.48 -15.31
N ALA A 513 -17.63 5.54 -14.36
CA ALA A 513 -18.79 4.69 -14.11
C ALA A 513 -20.03 5.54 -13.74
N THR A 514 -19.87 6.55 -12.88
CA THR A 514 -20.94 7.49 -12.51
C THR A 514 -21.49 8.23 -13.73
N ALA A 515 -20.61 8.78 -14.57
CA ALA A 515 -20.99 9.55 -15.75
C ALA A 515 -21.75 8.68 -16.78
N VAL A 516 -21.29 7.44 -16.99
CA VAL A 516 -21.95 6.47 -17.88
C VAL A 516 -23.31 6.06 -17.29
N LEU A 517 -23.39 5.71 -16.00
CA LEU A 517 -24.66 5.35 -15.35
C LEU A 517 -25.67 6.50 -15.41
N PHE A 518 -25.22 7.73 -15.18
CA PHE A 518 -26.05 8.92 -15.34
C PHE A 518 -26.57 9.04 -16.76
N TYR A 519 -25.68 9.02 -17.75
CA TYR A 519 -26.04 9.12 -19.16
C TYR A 519 -27.05 8.04 -19.56
N VAL A 520 -26.79 6.77 -19.26
CA VAL A 520 -27.66 5.67 -19.70
C VAL A 520 -29.00 5.68 -18.96
N SER A 521 -29.01 6.04 -17.67
CA SER A 521 -30.26 6.17 -16.91
C SER A 521 -31.21 7.20 -17.52
N PHE A 522 -30.68 8.33 -18.02
CA PHE A 522 -31.47 9.35 -18.71
C PHE A 522 -31.76 9.02 -20.17
N TRP A 523 -30.88 8.28 -20.83
CA TRP A 523 -31.09 7.79 -22.19
C TRP A 523 -32.36 6.91 -22.28
N VAL A 524 -32.55 5.97 -21.34
CA VAL A 524 -33.74 5.11 -21.29
C VAL A 524 -35.03 5.92 -21.07
N LEU A 525 -34.97 7.02 -20.32
CA LEU A 525 -36.12 7.92 -20.12
C LEU A 525 -36.53 8.65 -21.41
N ASN A 526 -35.58 8.87 -22.33
CA ASN A 526 -35.83 9.48 -23.63
C ASN A 526 -36.34 8.44 -24.66
N LYS A 527 -37.57 7.95 -24.45
CA LYS A 527 -38.29 6.93 -25.27
C LYS A 527 -38.33 7.16 -26.80
N ILE A 528 -37.86 8.31 -27.30
CA ILE A 528 -37.91 8.69 -28.71
C ILE A 528 -36.85 7.91 -29.54
N GLU A 529 -35.78 7.42 -28.92
CA GLU A 529 -34.70 6.72 -29.65
C GLU A 529 -34.91 5.20 -29.76
N HIS A 530 -35.39 4.52 -28.73
CA HIS A 530 -35.68 3.08 -28.82
C HIS A 530 -36.60 2.71 -30.01
N ARG A 531 -37.61 3.55 -30.31
CA ARG A 531 -38.49 3.30 -31.47
C ARG A 531 -37.76 3.46 -32.79
N LYS A 532 -36.95 4.51 -32.95
CA LYS A 532 -36.14 4.78 -34.15
C LYS A 532 -35.06 3.73 -34.35
N TRP A 533 -34.41 3.31 -33.26
CA TRP A 533 -33.41 2.24 -33.28
C TRP A 533 -34.03 0.90 -33.64
N MET A 534 -35.21 0.55 -33.09
CA MET A 534 -35.93 -0.66 -33.51
C MET A 534 -36.37 -0.61 -34.98
N GLU A 535 -36.75 0.55 -35.49
CA GLU A 535 -37.03 0.74 -36.92
C GLU A 535 -35.76 0.57 -37.77
N PHE A 536 -34.62 1.11 -37.32
CA PHE A 536 -33.32 0.91 -37.96
C PHE A 536 -32.89 -0.56 -37.96
N VAL A 537 -33.00 -1.25 -36.83
CA VAL A 537 -32.68 -2.68 -36.71
C VAL A 537 -33.59 -3.50 -37.62
N LYS A 538 -34.91 -3.23 -37.63
CA LYS A 538 -35.84 -3.89 -38.56
C LYS A 538 -35.45 -3.65 -40.02
N ALA A 539 -35.10 -2.42 -40.38
CA ALA A 539 -34.68 -2.06 -41.73
C ALA A 539 -33.38 -2.78 -42.14
N LYS A 540 -32.37 -2.81 -41.26
CA LYS A 540 -31.10 -3.50 -41.49
C LYS A 540 -31.24 -5.01 -41.54
N VAL A 541 -32.03 -5.60 -40.64
CA VAL A 541 -32.31 -7.04 -40.62
C VAL A 541 -33.10 -7.44 -41.87
N TRP A 542 -34.09 -6.64 -42.30
CA TRP A 542 -34.81 -6.87 -43.55
C TRP A 542 -33.87 -6.79 -44.76
N GLN A 543 -33.05 -5.73 -44.85
CA GLN A 543 -32.07 -5.56 -45.93
C GLN A 543 -31.07 -6.72 -45.98
N ALA A 544 -30.51 -7.13 -44.85
CA ALA A 544 -29.55 -8.24 -44.75
C ALA A 544 -30.18 -9.59 -45.11
N THR A 545 -31.45 -9.79 -44.75
CA THR A 545 -32.21 -10.98 -45.13
C THR A 545 -32.38 -11.05 -46.65
N THR A 546 -32.67 -9.91 -47.29
CA THR A 546 -32.84 -9.80 -48.74
C THR A 546 -31.53 -9.88 -49.52
N THR A 547 -30.42 -9.33 -49.01
CA THR A 547 -29.10 -9.38 -49.66
C THR A 547 -28.30 -10.65 -49.34
N GLY A 548 -28.75 -11.45 -48.37
CA GLY A 548 -28.09 -12.68 -47.95
C GLY A 548 -26.81 -12.48 -47.12
N SER A 549 -26.57 -11.27 -46.60
CA SER A 549 -25.31 -10.94 -45.93
C SER A 549 -25.24 -11.50 -44.50
N ALA A 550 -24.51 -12.60 -44.35
CA ALA A 550 -24.18 -13.21 -43.06
C ALA A 550 -23.44 -12.26 -42.10
N THR A 551 -22.55 -11.42 -42.63
CA THR A 551 -21.71 -10.48 -41.87
C THR A 551 -22.54 -9.47 -41.08
N VAL A 552 -23.69 -9.03 -41.61
CA VAL A 552 -24.55 -8.07 -40.90
C VAL A 552 -25.11 -8.69 -39.62
N PHE A 553 -25.45 -9.98 -39.61
CA PHE A 553 -25.95 -10.65 -38.42
C PHE A 553 -24.86 -10.86 -37.36
N VAL A 554 -23.63 -11.17 -37.79
CA VAL A 554 -22.47 -11.26 -36.90
C VAL A 554 -22.16 -9.91 -36.26
N MET A 555 -22.05 -8.85 -37.07
CA MET A 555 -21.71 -7.50 -36.58
C MET A 555 -22.82 -6.93 -35.69
N LEU A 556 -24.09 -7.16 -36.03
CA LEU A 556 -25.21 -6.69 -35.25
C LEU A 556 -25.24 -7.34 -33.86
N SER A 557 -25.04 -8.66 -33.76
CA SER A 557 -24.99 -9.33 -32.46
C SER A 557 -23.71 -9.01 -31.70
N PHE A 558 -22.57 -8.88 -32.39
CA PHE A 558 -21.31 -8.43 -31.80
C PHE A 558 -21.47 -7.07 -31.12
N PHE A 559 -21.89 -6.02 -31.84
CA PHE A 559 -22.01 -4.68 -31.25
C PHE A 559 -23.08 -4.60 -30.17
N THR A 560 -24.16 -5.38 -30.31
CA THR A 560 -25.18 -5.47 -29.26
C THR A 560 -24.56 -6.00 -27.97
N VAL A 561 -23.86 -7.14 -28.02
CA VAL A 561 -23.27 -7.77 -26.82
C VAL A 561 -22.06 -6.99 -26.30
N TYR A 562 -21.19 -6.51 -27.18
CA TYR A 562 -19.97 -5.81 -26.80
C TYR A 562 -20.26 -4.47 -26.14
N ARG A 563 -21.29 -3.72 -26.58
CA ARG A 563 -21.68 -2.47 -25.93
C ARG A 563 -22.07 -2.72 -24.46
N GLU A 564 -22.96 -3.68 -24.22
CA GLU A 564 -23.39 -4.04 -22.87
C GLU A 564 -22.22 -4.63 -22.06
N GLY A 565 -21.35 -5.40 -22.70
CA GLY A 565 -20.15 -5.96 -22.10
C GLY A 565 -19.13 -4.91 -21.69
N PHE A 566 -18.92 -3.88 -22.51
CA PHE A 566 -18.04 -2.75 -22.19
C PHE A 566 -18.55 -1.97 -20.97
N GLU A 567 -19.86 -1.67 -20.93
CA GLU A 567 -20.48 -1.05 -19.76
C GLU A 567 -20.35 -1.94 -18.51
N THR A 568 -20.57 -3.25 -18.66
CA THR A 568 -20.38 -4.23 -17.58
C THR A 568 -18.94 -4.19 -17.05
N VAL A 569 -17.94 -4.18 -17.93
CA VAL A 569 -16.52 -4.10 -17.52
C VAL A 569 -16.26 -2.84 -16.71
N LEU A 570 -16.72 -1.67 -17.17
CA LEU A 570 -16.54 -0.41 -16.44
C LEU A 570 -17.15 -0.46 -15.04
N PHE A 571 -18.37 -0.99 -14.90
CA PHE A 571 -19.04 -1.07 -13.60
C PHE A 571 -18.40 -2.09 -12.66
N TYR A 572 -17.96 -3.24 -13.18
CA TYR A 572 -17.27 -4.24 -12.38
C TYR A 572 -15.85 -3.80 -11.98
N GLN A 573 -15.16 -3.01 -12.80
CA GLN A 573 -13.86 -2.42 -12.42
C GLN A 573 -14.02 -1.53 -11.19
N ALA A 574 -15.00 -0.61 -11.19
CA ALA A 574 -15.29 0.22 -10.03
C ALA A 574 -15.72 -0.63 -8.80
N MET A 575 -16.61 -1.61 -9.00
CA MET A 575 -17.13 -2.43 -7.90
C MET A 575 -16.08 -3.32 -7.25
N VAL A 576 -15.13 -3.90 -8.01
CA VAL A 576 -14.08 -4.76 -7.46
C VAL A 576 -13.15 -3.99 -6.51
N GLY A 577 -12.83 -2.72 -6.82
CA GLY A 577 -12.07 -1.86 -5.91
C GLY A 577 -12.78 -1.64 -4.57
N PHE A 578 -14.09 -1.40 -4.61
CA PHE A 578 -14.89 -1.14 -3.40
C PHE A 578 -15.24 -2.40 -2.59
N ALA A 579 -15.30 -3.56 -3.24
CA ALA A 579 -15.74 -4.82 -2.64
C ALA A 579 -14.57 -5.72 -2.17
N ARG A 580 -13.43 -5.12 -1.77
CA ARG A 580 -12.29 -5.85 -1.21
C ARG A 580 -12.73 -6.78 -0.07
N TYR A 581 -12.19 -8.00 -0.07
CA TYR A 581 -12.55 -9.10 0.85
C TYR A 581 -13.98 -9.63 0.70
N SER A 582 -14.77 -9.09 -0.25
CA SER A 582 -16.13 -9.51 -0.58
C SER A 582 -16.26 -9.95 -2.05
N GLU A 583 -15.15 -10.25 -2.73
CA GLU A 583 -15.09 -10.59 -4.16
C GLU A 583 -15.89 -11.84 -4.47
N LEU A 584 -15.91 -12.81 -3.54
CA LEU A 584 -16.73 -14.01 -3.67
C LEU A 584 -18.22 -13.68 -3.86
N TYR A 585 -18.74 -12.71 -3.12
CA TYR A 585 -20.14 -12.28 -3.21
C TYR A 585 -20.43 -11.57 -4.52
N VAL A 586 -19.46 -10.79 -5.02
CA VAL A 586 -19.51 -10.22 -6.37
C VAL A 586 -19.61 -11.33 -7.42
N VAL A 587 -18.76 -12.35 -7.34
CA VAL A 587 -18.77 -13.49 -8.29
C VAL A 587 -20.07 -14.28 -8.19
N LEU A 588 -20.58 -14.54 -6.99
CA LEU A 588 -21.86 -15.23 -6.79
C LEU A 588 -23.03 -14.43 -7.39
N GLY A 589 -23.03 -13.10 -7.22
CA GLY A 589 -24.01 -12.21 -7.83
C GLY A 589 -23.96 -12.27 -9.36
N LEU A 590 -22.75 -12.26 -9.93
CA LEU A 590 -22.51 -12.39 -11.36
C LEU A 590 -23.06 -13.71 -11.91
N ILE A 591 -22.70 -14.83 -11.27
CA ILE A 591 -23.14 -16.18 -11.66
C ILE A 591 -24.66 -16.29 -11.61
N LEU A 592 -25.29 -15.82 -10.53
CA LEU A 592 -26.74 -15.88 -10.38
C LEU A 592 -27.45 -14.97 -11.41
N GLY A 593 -26.86 -13.82 -11.72
CA GLY A 593 -27.37 -12.91 -12.74
C GLY A 593 -27.32 -13.53 -14.13
N LEU A 594 -26.20 -14.14 -14.52
CA LEU A 594 -26.06 -14.90 -15.78
C LEU A 594 -27.03 -16.08 -15.87
N ALA A 595 -27.18 -16.85 -14.78
CA ALA A 595 -28.15 -17.94 -14.72
C ALA A 595 -29.59 -17.43 -14.89
N SER A 596 -29.91 -16.28 -14.28
CA SER A 596 -31.22 -15.64 -14.40
C SER A 596 -31.49 -15.16 -15.83
N LEU A 597 -30.50 -14.60 -16.52
CA LEU A 597 -30.60 -14.20 -17.92
C LEU A 597 -30.87 -15.39 -18.85
N LEU A 598 -30.20 -16.52 -18.62
CA LEU A 598 -30.47 -17.76 -19.35
C LEU A 598 -31.91 -18.24 -19.11
N GLY A 599 -32.38 -18.16 -17.87
CA GLY A 599 -33.77 -18.42 -17.50
C GLY A 599 -34.77 -17.51 -18.22
N VAL A 600 -34.49 -16.20 -18.29
CA VAL A 600 -35.31 -15.21 -19.02
C VAL A 600 -35.37 -15.55 -20.51
N TYR A 601 -34.22 -15.82 -21.14
CA TYR A 601 -34.15 -16.22 -22.54
C TYR A 601 -34.97 -17.49 -22.82
N TRP A 602 -34.83 -18.52 -21.97
CA TRP A 602 -35.60 -19.77 -22.11
C TRP A 602 -37.10 -19.54 -21.93
N GLY A 603 -37.49 -18.74 -20.93
CA GLY A 603 -38.88 -18.36 -20.66
C GLY A 603 -39.52 -17.59 -21.81
N MET A 604 -38.81 -16.63 -22.39
CA MET A 604 -39.26 -15.90 -23.59
C MET A 604 -39.50 -16.85 -24.76
N ARG A 605 -38.56 -17.77 -25.02
CA ARG A 605 -38.64 -18.70 -26.14
C ARG A 605 -39.78 -19.71 -26.01
N ARG A 606 -39.98 -20.28 -24.81
CA ARG A 606 -40.91 -21.40 -24.61
C ARG A 606 -42.33 -20.97 -24.23
N LEU A 607 -42.49 -19.87 -23.50
CA LEU A 607 -43.79 -19.46 -22.98
C LEU A 607 -44.41 -18.27 -23.73
N GLY A 608 -43.68 -17.62 -24.65
CA GLY A 608 -44.18 -16.44 -25.38
C GLY A 608 -44.68 -15.31 -24.47
N ARG A 609 -44.29 -15.34 -23.18
CA ARG A 609 -44.78 -14.42 -22.15
C ARG A 609 -44.22 -13.04 -22.45
N ARG A 610 -45.12 -12.06 -22.55
CA ARG A 610 -44.75 -10.64 -22.64
C ARG A 610 -44.16 -10.24 -21.30
N LEU A 611 -42.85 -10.00 -21.25
CA LEU A 611 -42.20 -9.46 -20.05
C LEU A 611 -42.83 -8.11 -19.71
N PRO A 612 -43.08 -7.82 -18.42
CA PRO A 612 -43.55 -6.50 -17.98
C PRO A 612 -42.40 -5.49 -18.07
N LEU A 613 -42.00 -5.16 -19.31
CA LEU A 613 -40.84 -4.31 -19.62
C LEU A 613 -40.86 -3.01 -18.82
N ARG A 614 -42.05 -2.44 -18.57
CA ARG A 614 -42.19 -1.21 -17.78
C ARG A 614 -41.74 -1.35 -16.33
N ALA A 615 -42.05 -2.47 -15.68
CA ALA A 615 -41.65 -2.71 -14.29
C ALA A 615 -40.15 -3.02 -14.22
N LEU A 616 -39.67 -3.81 -15.18
CA LEU A 616 -38.27 -4.19 -15.30
C LEU A 616 -37.37 -2.98 -15.56
N PHE A 617 -37.73 -2.12 -16.51
CA PHE A 617 -37.02 -0.86 -16.77
C PHE A 617 -37.08 0.12 -15.59
N GLY A 618 -38.18 0.13 -14.82
CA GLY A 618 -38.26 0.96 -13.62
C GLY A 618 -37.30 0.48 -12.52
N LEU A 619 -37.22 -0.84 -12.31
CA LEU A 619 -36.31 -1.46 -11.36
C LEU A 619 -34.85 -1.22 -11.76
N THR A 620 -34.50 -1.47 -13.02
CA THR A 620 -33.11 -1.28 -13.49
C THR A 620 -32.67 0.17 -13.47
N MET A 621 -33.57 1.12 -13.74
CA MET A 621 -33.28 2.55 -13.53
C MET A 621 -33.03 2.90 -12.07
N GLY A 622 -33.81 2.33 -11.15
CA GLY A 622 -33.63 2.56 -9.71
C GLY A 622 -32.28 2.05 -9.22
N VAL A 623 -31.89 0.84 -9.63
CA VAL A 623 -30.56 0.29 -9.33
C VAL A 623 -29.45 1.15 -9.95
N GLY A 624 -29.57 1.53 -11.23
CA GLY A 624 -28.57 2.37 -11.90
C GLY A 624 -28.41 3.74 -11.22
N ALA A 625 -29.51 4.34 -10.78
CA ALA A 625 -29.49 5.58 -10.00
C ALA A 625 -28.81 5.41 -8.63
N TYR A 626 -29.10 4.31 -7.93
CA TYR A 626 -28.43 3.98 -6.67
C TYR A 626 -26.91 3.84 -6.87
N LEU A 627 -26.48 3.00 -7.81
CA LEU A 627 -25.06 2.77 -8.08
C LEU A 627 -24.34 4.03 -8.53
N SER A 628 -24.99 4.88 -9.33
CA SER A 628 -24.43 6.16 -9.76
C SER A 628 -24.20 7.10 -8.57
N VAL A 629 -25.14 7.16 -7.62
CA VAL A 629 -24.99 7.96 -6.40
C VAL A 629 -23.91 7.38 -5.48
N ALA A 630 -23.84 6.05 -5.34
CA ALA A 630 -22.82 5.40 -4.54
C ALA A 630 -21.40 5.62 -5.11
N PHE A 631 -21.21 5.38 -6.41
CA PHE A 631 -19.92 5.58 -7.07
C PHE A 631 -19.49 7.05 -7.08
N LEU A 632 -20.43 8.01 -7.16
CA LEU A 632 -20.09 9.42 -7.02
C LEU A 632 -19.56 9.74 -5.62
N GLY A 633 -20.16 9.15 -4.59
CA GLY A 633 -19.70 9.31 -3.21
C GLY A 633 -18.26 8.81 -3.02
N ASN A 634 -17.96 7.59 -3.49
CA ASN A 634 -16.62 7.03 -3.46
C ASN A 634 -15.63 7.86 -4.30
N ALA A 635 -16.02 8.26 -5.51
CA ALA A 635 -15.19 9.10 -6.37
C ALA A 635 -14.77 10.40 -5.67
N VAL A 636 -15.72 11.09 -5.02
CA VAL A 636 -15.42 12.32 -4.28
C VAL A 636 -14.54 12.02 -3.08
N ARG A 637 -14.74 10.89 -2.38
CA ARG A 637 -13.89 10.46 -1.26
C ARG A 637 -12.44 10.20 -1.71
N GLU A 638 -12.22 9.46 -2.79
CA GLU A 638 -10.88 9.21 -3.33
C GLU A 638 -10.19 10.52 -3.75
N LEU A 639 -10.94 11.46 -4.32
CA LEU A 639 -10.41 12.80 -4.61
C LEU A 639 -10.09 13.63 -3.36
N GLN A 640 -10.74 13.36 -2.23
CA GLN A 640 -10.40 13.98 -0.94
C GLN A 640 -9.09 13.42 -0.40
N VAL A 641 -8.87 12.10 -0.50
CA VAL A 641 -7.61 11.43 -0.09
C VAL A 641 -6.41 11.94 -0.91
N LEU A 642 -6.63 12.30 -2.17
CA LEU A 642 -5.62 12.92 -3.05
C LEU A 642 -5.45 14.44 -2.85
N ASP A 643 -6.14 15.05 -1.89
CA ASP A 643 -6.19 16.50 -1.66
C ASP A 643 -6.58 17.32 -2.92
N ILE A 644 -7.34 16.70 -3.83
CA ILE A 644 -7.89 17.37 -5.02
C ILE A 644 -9.22 18.07 -4.67
N VAL A 645 -9.99 17.46 -3.77
CA VAL A 645 -11.26 17.98 -3.26
C VAL A 645 -11.09 18.27 -1.76
N PRO A 646 -11.56 19.42 -1.26
CA PRO A 646 -11.49 19.73 0.16
C PRO A 646 -12.17 18.67 1.03
N TYR A 647 -11.62 18.44 2.23
CA TYR A 647 -12.23 17.62 3.26
C TYR A 647 -12.90 18.51 4.31
N THR A 648 -14.24 18.51 4.33
CA THR A 648 -15.00 19.13 5.42
C THR A 648 -15.74 18.05 6.22
N SER A 649 -15.28 17.78 7.44
CA SER A 649 -15.89 16.79 8.33
C SER A 649 -17.32 17.18 8.71
N MET A 650 -18.23 16.19 8.66
CA MET A 650 -19.61 16.24 9.16
C MET A 650 -19.85 15.22 10.27
N LEU A 651 -18.79 14.73 10.92
CA LEU A 651 -18.89 13.87 12.10
C LEU A 651 -19.82 14.51 13.15
N GLY A 652 -20.69 13.69 13.74
CA GLY A 652 -21.73 14.13 14.68
C GLY A 652 -23.04 14.64 14.04
N THR A 653 -23.04 15.01 12.76
CA THR A 653 -24.28 15.33 12.02
C THR A 653 -24.79 14.15 11.21
N ILE A 654 -23.88 13.50 10.48
CA ILE A 654 -24.16 12.28 9.70
C ILE A 654 -23.50 11.10 10.42
N PRO A 655 -24.23 10.01 10.70
CA PRO A 655 -23.63 8.82 11.29
C PRO A 655 -22.53 8.28 10.39
N ARG A 656 -21.35 8.00 10.96
CA ARG A 656 -20.31 7.28 10.25
C ARG A 656 -20.71 5.82 10.09
N LEU A 657 -20.72 5.36 8.84
CA LEU A 657 -20.92 3.95 8.52
C LEU A 657 -19.60 3.19 8.64
N ASP A 658 -19.70 1.89 8.92
CA ASP A 658 -18.59 0.95 8.74
C ASP A 658 -17.97 1.14 7.35
N ILE A 659 -16.64 1.14 7.24
CA ILE A 659 -15.92 1.41 5.99
C ILE A 659 -16.41 0.56 4.81
N ASN A 660 -16.72 -0.72 5.01
CA ASN A 660 -17.19 -1.59 3.94
C ASN A 660 -18.60 -1.18 3.47
N VAL A 661 -19.46 -0.76 4.39
CA VAL A 661 -20.80 -0.26 4.07
C VAL A 661 -20.72 1.12 3.43
N ALA A 662 -19.82 1.99 3.90
CA ALA A 662 -19.54 3.29 3.30
C ALA A 662 -19.13 3.14 1.83
N LEU A 663 -18.15 2.29 1.53
CA LEU A 663 -17.70 1.98 0.16
C LEU A 663 -18.81 1.41 -0.73
N MET A 664 -19.73 0.61 -0.18
CA MET A 664 -20.85 0.07 -0.95
C MET A 664 -21.96 1.09 -1.23
N THR A 665 -22.05 2.15 -0.42
CA THR A 665 -23.13 3.16 -0.48
C THR A 665 -22.66 4.54 -0.93
N GLY A 666 -21.35 4.80 -0.94
CA GLY A 666 -20.75 6.10 -1.16
C GLY A 666 -20.96 7.11 -0.02
N ILE A 667 -21.51 6.68 1.12
CA ILE A 667 -21.89 7.59 2.19
C ILE A 667 -20.71 7.74 3.14
N TYR A 668 -20.08 8.91 3.10
CA TYR A 668 -19.03 9.32 4.02
C TYR A 668 -19.50 10.53 4.83
N PRO A 669 -19.02 10.72 6.07
CA PRO A 669 -19.39 11.86 6.90
C PRO A 669 -18.63 13.13 6.46
N THR A 670 -18.70 13.49 5.17
CA THR A 670 -18.09 14.69 4.61
C THR A 670 -19.11 15.53 3.84
N LEU A 671 -18.93 16.84 3.85
CA LEU A 671 -19.86 17.77 3.22
C LEU A 671 -19.91 17.59 1.71
N GLU A 672 -18.74 17.44 1.08
CA GLU A 672 -18.57 17.38 -0.37
C GLU A 672 -19.21 16.10 -0.94
N THR A 673 -18.99 14.94 -0.30
CA THR A 673 -19.61 13.68 -0.71
C THR A 673 -21.13 13.75 -0.55
N THR A 674 -21.60 14.25 0.59
CA THR A 674 -23.04 14.39 0.87
C THR A 674 -23.72 15.31 -0.14
N ILE A 675 -23.16 16.49 -0.41
CA ILE A 675 -23.71 17.43 -1.40
C ILE A 675 -23.74 16.79 -2.79
N ALA A 676 -22.64 16.16 -3.22
CA ALA A 676 -22.56 15.52 -4.53
C ALA A 676 -23.65 14.45 -4.69
N GLN A 677 -23.81 13.59 -3.69
CA GLN A 677 -24.83 12.53 -3.67
C GLN A 677 -26.25 13.10 -3.63
N VAL A 678 -26.53 14.08 -2.77
CA VAL A 678 -27.87 14.71 -2.64
C VAL A 678 -28.26 15.43 -3.93
N VAL A 679 -27.33 16.14 -4.57
CA VAL A 679 -27.58 16.81 -5.86
C VAL A 679 -27.92 15.78 -6.93
N LEU A 680 -27.11 14.73 -7.07
CA LEU A 680 -27.32 13.69 -8.07
C LEU A 680 -28.64 12.92 -7.82
N ALA A 681 -28.89 12.51 -6.58
CA ALA A 681 -30.15 11.88 -6.18
C ALA A 681 -31.35 12.80 -6.44
N GLY A 682 -31.21 14.10 -6.16
CA GLY A 682 -32.22 15.13 -6.46
C GLY A 682 -32.53 15.21 -7.95
N ILE A 683 -31.51 15.18 -8.82
CA ILE A 683 -31.69 15.13 -10.28
C ILE A 683 -32.48 13.89 -10.68
N TYR A 684 -32.13 12.71 -10.17
CA TYR A 684 -32.86 11.46 -10.42
C TYR A 684 -34.32 11.53 -9.98
N VAL A 685 -34.60 12.07 -8.79
CA VAL A 685 -35.97 12.20 -8.26
C VAL A 685 -36.79 13.17 -9.11
N VAL A 686 -36.24 14.35 -9.45
CA VAL A 686 -36.94 15.36 -10.26
C VAL A 686 -37.24 14.81 -11.65
N ALA A 687 -36.25 14.22 -12.30
CA ALA A 687 -36.42 13.73 -13.66
C ALA A 687 -37.31 12.48 -13.73
N SER A 688 -37.19 11.55 -12.78
CA SER A 688 -38.10 10.41 -12.65
C SER A 688 -39.54 10.88 -12.41
N SER A 689 -39.75 11.85 -11.52
CA SER A 689 -41.06 12.45 -11.25
C SER A 689 -41.65 13.14 -12.47
N TYR A 690 -40.82 13.88 -13.23
CA TYR A 690 -41.24 14.54 -14.46
C TYR A 690 -41.72 13.51 -15.51
N VAL A 691 -40.96 12.43 -15.71
CA VAL A 691 -41.25 11.43 -16.74
C VAL A 691 -42.39 10.49 -16.34
N LEU A 692 -42.44 10.03 -15.09
CA LEU A 692 -43.42 9.05 -14.62
C LEU A 692 -44.76 9.69 -14.22
N VAL A 693 -44.76 10.93 -13.71
CA VAL A 693 -45.97 11.56 -13.14
C VAL A 693 -46.43 12.77 -13.96
N MET A 694 -45.53 13.72 -14.27
CA MET A 694 -45.95 14.99 -14.88
C MET A 694 -46.27 14.86 -16.38
N ARG A 695 -45.43 14.17 -17.15
CA ARG A 695 -45.61 13.99 -18.60
C ARG A 695 -46.91 13.22 -18.95
N PRO A 696 -47.26 12.09 -18.28
CA PRO A 696 -48.50 11.38 -18.57
C PRO A 696 -49.74 12.20 -18.19
N ARG A 697 -49.70 12.92 -17.05
CA ARG A 697 -50.79 13.82 -16.65
C ARG A 697 -51.00 14.97 -17.63
N ARG A 698 -49.92 15.57 -18.14
CA ARG A 698 -49.99 16.61 -19.18
C ARG A 698 -50.54 16.05 -20.50
N ALA A 699 -50.10 14.87 -20.92
CA ALA A 699 -50.62 14.20 -22.11
C ALA A 699 -52.12 13.88 -21.98
N ALA A 700 -52.54 13.31 -20.84
CA ALA A 700 -53.95 13.02 -20.56
C ALA A 700 -54.81 14.29 -20.50
N ARG A 701 -54.31 15.38 -19.91
CA ARG A 701 -55.00 16.69 -19.93
C ARG A 701 -55.15 17.24 -21.35
N LEU A 702 -54.11 17.17 -22.18
CA LEU A 702 -54.15 17.62 -23.58
C LEU A 702 -55.11 16.76 -24.43
N GLU A 703 -55.16 15.45 -24.20
CA GLU A 703 -56.11 14.55 -24.85
C GLU A 703 -57.56 14.86 -24.43
N ALA A 704 -57.80 15.10 -23.13
CA ALA A 704 -59.11 15.52 -22.63
C ALA A 704 -59.56 16.86 -23.24
N MET A 705 -58.66 17.84 -23.36
CA MET A 705 -58.91 19.14 -24.01
C MET A 705 -59.17 18.99 -25.52
N ARG A 706 -58.50 18.06 -26.21
CA ARG A 706 -58.77 17.77 -27.63
C ARG A 706 -60.11 17.08 -27.84
N LYS A 707 -60.52 16.21 -26.91
CA LYS A 707 -61.81 15.54 -26.95
C LYS A 707 -62.97 16.51 -26.73
N SER A 708 -62.88 17.39 -25.72
CA SER A 708 -63.91 18.41 -25.49
C SER A 708 -64.06 19.41 -26.65
N ARG A 709 -62.96 19.73 -27.35
CA ARG A 709 -63.00 20.57 -28.57
C ARG A 709 -63.67 19.90 -29.76
N ARG A 710 -63.58 18.57 -29.86
CA ARG A 710 -64.24 17.77 -30.91
C ARG A 710 -65.72 17.58 -30.62
N ASP A 711 -66.10 17.45 -29.36
CA ASP A 711 -67.50 17.28 -28.96
C ASP A 711 -68.30 18.61 -29.00
N ALA A 712 -67.59 19.75 -29.10
CA ALA A 712 -68.18 21.09 -29.21
C ALA A 712 -68.31 21.62 -30.66
N GLN A 713 -67.80 20.88 -31.65
CA GLN A 713 -67.95 21.13 -33.09
C GLN A 713 -69.02 20.19 -33.65
#